data_AF-A0A067P9Q4-F1
#
_entry.id   AF-A0A067P9Q4-F1
#
_cell.length_a   1.000
_cell.length_b   1.000
_cell.length_c   1.000
_cell.angle_alpha   90.00
_cell.angle_beta   90.00
_cell.angle_gamma   90.00
#
_symmetry.space_group_name_H-M   'P 1'
#
loop_
_entity.id
_entity.type
_entity.pdbx_description
1 polymer ?
#
loop_
_entity_poly.entity_id
_entity_poly.type
_entity_poly.pdbx_seq_one_letter_code
_entity_poly.pdbx_strand_id
1 'polypeptide(L)'
;MPSQEPRIVLELDNDDVLDVVNHLNETYSITDGDSSFVSDQPGPGRTLDNFISSMGRRLENALGGISERFGNGPNAAMDRCLVGLDRAYHSRVPSSFYPIRSSKFLRRPPPLDQLLEDVFSTSYWWRRVEMCEDRVFINSCQRLISYLRSDKSGNQLLATYYLTALACCNPGIIPHLVQLDVLEALDAVRLQSLLRKDNRDESLLLASSRRALVMFSDSKALPVIKEFDLVTRKSWQHKCDLSAHSHPLLSNLLELSLNPETQILVAHHLIQNMDGLFFTDNTNILQPRLSSRILAEWVDHALSADPLCSAMFRSLIDELLEYSFVSFTNDALLSLLVCLLQRKIQGGNPEFISRLIDRLGREYEPNRPTSKSDLAHLREIISQPAHFDHLSIGTETFPKLREIASPSQEIWSSFCHYWNFPGVLSTYARSVPLRSIPSPSRTQLCRRLLALVLRGECPSVDISRVASHDVECRETLTQLLEKFATTSDVEADHIATLREILSSRPAPPLLSLFETKNLSRWCTGIYRGPDTCSQLRSVMVYLHDGYNGHRIGEPGSRSEPAPELLLGSQSSLRWTPVSDFITQENHRNPVRVTGDGHGRDTFIAGIPIHSRGEVGIFAIGSDLVVPEEWASLQKEELHILTGCSFNGQLAEVYWYNRGQHRFTNAFTLEECEAPEWIKSVDGPCFRCSEWWEETCG
;
A
#
# COMPACT_ATOMS: atom_id res chain seq x y z
N MET A 1 56.45 39.12 2.62
CA MET A 1 55.51 37.98 2.52
C MET A 1 55.01 37.94 1.08
N PRO A 2 55.24 36.86 0.31
CA PRO A 2 54.78 36.79 -1.06
C PRO A 2 53.27 36.49 -1.08
N SER A 3 52.53 37.21 -1.92
CA SER A 3 51.11 36.99 -2.16
C SER A 3 50.90 35.60 -2.77
N GLN A 4 50.24 34.71 -2.04
CA GLN A 4 49.72 33.47 -2.62
C GLN A 4 48.55 33.86 -3.54
N GLU A 5 48.78 33.79 -4.85
CA GLU A 5 47.69 33.73 -5.82
C GLU A 5 46.84 32.47 -5.52
N PRO A 6 45.51 32.58 -5.43
CA PRO A 6 44.66 31.42 -5.26
C PRO A 6 44.71 30.59 -6.55
N ARG A 7 45.56 29.55 -6.56
CA ARG A 7 45.47 28.48 -7.56
C ARG A 7 44.22 27.68 -7.26
N ILE A 8 43.17 27.90 -8.05
CA ILE A 8 42.02 27.01 -8.10
C ILE A 8 42.51 25.71 -8.76
N VAL A 9 42.81 24.71 -7.94
CA VAL A 9 43.09 23.36 -8.42
C VAL A 9 41.75 22.70 -8.68
N LEU A 10 41.41 22.53 -9.95
CA LEU A 10 40.25 21.75 -10.38
C LEU A 10 40.62 20.27 -10.27
N GLU A 11 40.26 19.64 -9.16
CA GLU A 11 40.34 18.20 -8.98
C GLU A 11 39.16 17.58 -9.76
N LEU A 12 39.44 17.13 -10.99
CA LEU A 12 38.49 16.41 -11.82
C LEU A 12 38.49 14.94 -11.38
N ASP A 13 37.31 14.34 -11.19
CA ASP A 13 37.19 12.93 -10.85
C ASP A 13 37.86 12.05 -11.92
N ASN A 14 38.67 11.08 -11.51
CA ASN A 14 39.44 10.24 -12.42
C ASN A 14 38.56 9.42 -13.37
N ASP A 15 37.34 9.06 -12.95
CA ASP A 15 36.38 8.32 -13.77
C ASP A 15 35.94 9.12 -15.02
N ASP A 16 35.87 10.46 -14.94
CA ASP A 16 35.47 11.32 -16.06
C ASP A 16 36.58 11.46 -17.12
N VAL A 17 37.83 11.53 -16.69
CA VAL A 17 38.99 11.55 -17.61
C VAL A 17 39.09 10.19 -18.29
N LEU A 18 38.82 9.11 -17.57
CA LEU A 18 38.82 7.76 -18.11
C LEU A 18 37.67 7.53 -19.10
N ASP A 19 36.47 8.06 -18.86
CA ASP A 19 35.34 7.94 -19.80
C ASP A 19 35.61 8.69 -21.11
N VAL A 20 36.16 9.91 -21.03
CA VAL A 20 36.56 10.69 -22.20
C VAL A 20 37.70 10.00 -22.97
N VAL A 21 38.68 9.41 -22.27
CA VAL A 21 39.81 8.72 -22.89
C VAL A 21 39.40 7.35 -23.48
N ASN A 22 38.56 6.58 -22.80
CA ASN A 22 38.06 5.29 -23.28
C ASN A 22 37.16 5.47 -24.50
N HIS A 23 36.31 6.50 -24.54
CA HIS A 23 35.49 6.83 -25.71
C HIS A 23 36.27 7.40 -26.91
N LEU A 24 37.47 7.93 -26.69
CA LEU A 24 38.39 8.29 -27.77
C LEU A 24 39.12 7.05 -28.32
N ASN A 25 39.45 6.08 -27.47
CA ASN A 25 40.14 4.85 -27.86
C ASN A 25 39.27 3.85 -28.65
N GLU A 26 37.95 3.79 -28.42
CA GLU A 26 37.04 2.93 -29.20
C GLU A 26 36.95 3.31 -30.69
N THR A 27 37.43 4.50 -31.08
CA THR A 27 37.38 4.98 -32.47
C THR A 27 38.53 4.43 -33.34
N TYR A 28 39.43 3.61 -32.77
CA TYR A 28 40.60 3.05 -33.48
C TYR A 28 40.49 1.57 -33.90
N SER A 29 39.32 0.93 -33.79
CA SER A 29 39.11 -0.42 -34.36
C SER A 29 38.66 -0.35 -35.82
N ILE A 30 39.61 -0.09 -36.73
CA ILE A 30 39.44 -0.36 -38.16
C ILE A 30 39.60 -1.86 -38.35
N THR A 31 38.48 -2.58 -38.45
CA THR A 31 38.45 -3.99 -38.80
C THR A 31 38.51 -4.14 -40.33
N ASP A 32 39.54 -4.84 -40.78
CA ASP A 32 39.85 -5.16 -42.17
C ASP A 32 39.14 -6.46 -42.58
N GLY A 33 38.51 -6.49 -43.76
CA GLY A 33 37.77 -7.62 -44.36
C GLY A 33 36.23 -7.48 -44.27
N ASP A 34 35.42 -7.58 -45.32
CA ASP A 34 35.60 -8.28 -46.58
C ASP A 34 34.71 -7.68 -47.70
N SER A 35 35.11 -7.88 -48.95
CA SER A 35 34.60 -7.23 -50.16
C SER A 35 33.21 -7.72 -50.61
N SER A 36 32.27 -6.81 -50.86
CA SER A 36 31.24 -6.96 -51.90
C SER A 36 30.76 -5.59 -52.41
N PHE A 37 30.59 -5.48 -53.73
CA PHE A 37 30.36 -4.26 -54.49
C PHE A 37 28.97 -3.66 -54.22
N VAL A 38 28.91 -2.48 -53.59
CA VAL A 38 27.72 -1.59 -53.60
C VAL A 38 28.16 -0.17 -54.00
N SER A 39 27.50 0.35 -55.03
CA SER A 39 27.85 1.56 -55.77
C SER A 39 27.40 2.87 -55.08
N ASP A 40 27.76 3.05 -53.82
CA ASP A 40 27.60 4.31 -53.06
C ASP A 40 28.86 4.58 -52.24
N GLN A 41 30.01 4.76 -52.91
CA GLN A 41 31.27 4.99 -52.20
C GLN A 41 31.27 6.34 -51.46
N PRO A 42 31.48 6.34 -50.12
CA PRO A 42 31.67 7.58 -49.37
C PRO A 42 32.99 8.22 -49.79
N GLY A 43 32.92 9.37 -50.46
CA GLY A 43 34.11 10.17 -50.73
C GLY A 43 34.77 10.62 -49.42
N PRO A 44 36.10 10.80 -49.39
CA PRO A 44 36.85 11.17 -48.18
C PRO A 44 36.33 12.44 -47.48
N GLY A 45 35.68 13.34 -48.22
CA GLY A 45 35.00 14.51 -47.65
C GLY A 45 33.81 14.18 -46.75
N ARG A 46 33.01 13.14 -47.06
CA ARG A 46 31.86 12.74 -46.22
C ARG A 46 32.30 12.06 -44.92
N THR A 47 33.38 11.29 -44.97
CA THR A 47 33.94 10.63 -43.77
C THR A 47 34.51 11.66 -42.80
N LEU A 48 35.23 12.67 -43.31
CA LEU A 48 35.78 13.74 -42.48
C LEU A 48 34.67 14.64 -41.90
N ASP A 49 33.65 14.98 -42.69
CA ASP A 49 32.52 15.79 -42.23
C ASP A 49 31.70 15.09 -41.14
N ASN A 50 31.48 13.77 -41.29
CA ASN A 50 30.85 12.95 -40.26
C ASN A 50 31.70 12.87 -38.98
N PHE A 51 33.03 12.74 -39.12
CA PHE A 51 33.96 12.72 -37.99
C PHE A 51 33.97 14.06 -37.24
N ILE A 52 34.10 15.18 -37.96
CA ILE A 52 34.08 16.53 -37.36
C ILE A 52 32.72 16.80 -36.71
N SER A 53 31.61 16.39 -37.34
CA SER A 53 30.26 16.51 -36.77
C SER A 53 30.09 15.67 -35.50
N SER A 54 30.66 14.46 -35.47
CA SER A 54 30.66 13.58 -34.29
C SER A 54 31.49 14.18 -33.15
N MET A 55 32.70 14.66 -33.46
CA MET A 55 33.60 15.28 -32.48
C MET A 55 33.03 16.60 -31.94
N GLY A 56 32.39 17.40 -32.80
CA GLY A 56 31.68 18.61 -32.41
C GLY A 56 30.53 18.33 -31.44
N ARG A 57 29.68 17.32 -31.74
CA ARG A 57 28.61 16.88 -30.81
C ARG A 57 29.16 16.39 -29.48
N ARG A 58 30.27 15.63 -29.49
CA ARG A 58 30.92 15.16 -28.26
C ARG A 58 31.47 16.31 -27.41
N LEU A 59 32.13 17.29 -28.04
CA LEU A 59 32.63 18.47 -27.34
C LEU A 59 31.49 19.32 -26.77
N GLU A 60 30.41 19.51 -27.54
CA GLU A 60 29.21 20.20 -27.05
C GLU A 60 28.59 19.49 -25.83
N ASN A 61 28.53 18.16 -25.86
CA ASN A 61 28.05 17.36 -24.72
C ASN A 61 28.96 17.49 -23.49
N ALA A 62 30.29 17.49 -23.68
CA ALA A 62 31.25 17.65 -22.59
C ALA A 62 31.17 19.06 -21.98
N LEU A 63 31.13 20.11 -22.80
CA LEU A 63 30.97 21.49 -22.36
C LEU A 63 29.60 21.73 -21.71
N GLY A 64 28.55 21.09 -22.23
CA GLY A 64 27.23 21.07 -21.62
C GLY A 64 27.27 20.47 -20.21
N GLY A 65 27.89 19.30 -20.06
CA GLY A 65 28.08 18.66 -18.76
C GLY A 65 28.89 19.50 -17.76
N ILE A 66 29.95 20.17 -18.21
CA ILE A 66 30.73 21.10 -17.38
C ILE A 66 29.86 22.30 -16.97
N SER A 67 29.11 22.89 -17.91
CA SER A 67 28.19 23.99 -17.65
C SER A 67 27.12 23.59 -16.61
N GLU A 68 26.58 22.36 -16.68
CA GLU A 68 25.65 21.83 -15.68
C GLU A 68 26.29 21.72 -14.29
N ARG A 69 27.56 21.35 -14.17
CA ARG A 69 28.30 21.30 -12.88
C ARG A 69 28.51 22.69 -12.28
N PHE A 70 28.66 23.72 -13.11
CA PHE A 70 28.62 25.13 -12.67
C PHE A 70 27.21 25.62 -12.38
N GLY A 71 26.22 24.76 -12.58
CA GLY A 71 24.82 24.98 -12.30
C GLY A 71 24.13 25.89 -13.30
N ASN A 72 24.56 25.84 -14.57
CA ASN A 72 24.02 26.59 -15.70
C ASN A 72 23.17 25.74 -16.66
N GLY A 73 22.73 24.55 -16.22
CA GLY A 73 21.77 23.71 -16.92
C GLY A 73 20.38 23.67 -16.25
N PRO A 74 19.34 23.20 -16.96
CA PRO A 74 18.02 22.94 -16.38
C PRO A 74 18.06 21.94 -15.22
N ASN A 75 18.84 20.85 -15.33
CA ASN A 75 18.96 19.83 -14.29
C ASN A 75 19.48 20.41 -12.97
N ALA A 76 20.50 21.27 -13.07
CA ALA A 76 21.06 21.94 -11.90
C ALA A 76 20.14 23.00 -11.30
N ALA A 77 19.32 23.67 -12.12
CA ALA A 77 18.28 24.56 -11.60
C ALA A 77 17.21 23.77 -10.84
N MET A 78 16.78 22.62 -11.38
CA MET A 78 15.83 21.74 -10.72
C MET A 78 16.38 21.13 -9.42
N ASP A 79 17.62 20.65 -9.43
CA ASP A 79 18.29 20.14 -8.23
C ASP A 79 18.33 21.22 -7.12
N ARG A 80 18.61 22.47 -7.48
CA ARG A 80 18.54 23.59 -6.52
C ARG A 80 17.13 23.89 -6.02
N CYS A 81 16.09 23.70 -6.84
CA CYS A 81 14.71 23.77 -6.36
C CYS A 81 14.47 22.73 -5.25
N LEU A 82 14.89 21.48 -5.48
CA LEU A 82 14.74 20.39 -4.51
C LEU A 82 15.56 20.64 -3.22
N VAL A 83 16.78 21.14 -3.34
CA VAL A 83 17.58 21.54 -2.16
C VAL A 83 16.93 22.69 -1.38
N GLY A 84 16.34 23.66 -2.08
CA GLY A 84 15.56 24.74 -1.45
C GLY A 84 14.34 24.21 -0.69
N LEU A 85 13.62 23.24 -1.28
CA LEU A 85 12.52 22.54 -0.61
C LEU A 85 12.98 21.82 0.64
N ASP A 86 14.02 20.99 0.52
CA ASP A 86 14.53 20.17 1.62
C ASP A 86 14.94 21.06 2.80
N ARG A 87 15.59 22.18 2.51
CA ARG A 87 15.95 23.20 3.50
C ARG A 87 14.73 23.83 4.18
N ALA A 88 13.74 24.25 3.39
CA ALA A 88 12.53 24.89 3.91
C ALA A 88 11.73 23.90 4.77
N TYR A 89 11.66 22.63 4.38
CA TYR A 89 11.05 21.56 5.16
C TYR A 89 11.78 21.33 6.49
N HIS A 90 13.11 21.14 6.46
CA HIS A 90 13.91 20.91 7.65
C HIS A 90 13.88 22.07 8.65
N SER A 91 13.63 23.31 8.19
CA SER A 91 13.46 24.45 9.09
C SER A 91 12.19 24.34 9.96
N ARG A 92 11.19 23.57 9.53
CA ARG A 92 9.89 23.40 10.22
C ARG A 92 9.82 22.14 11.06
N VAL A 93 10.51 21.07 10.65
CA VAL A 93 10.46 19.77 11.32
C VAL A 93 11.84 19.41 11.89
N PRO A 94 12.14 19.80 13.13
CA PRO A 94 13.42 19.51 13.77
C PRO A 94 13.46 18.05 14.26
N SER A 95 13.68 17.07 13.37
CA SER A 95 14.38 15.79 13.65
C SER A 95 14.06 14.64 12.67
N SER A 96 15.03 13.72 12.59
CA SER A 96 15.02 12.32 12.11
C SER A 96 15.14 11.99 10.62
N PHE A 97 14.88 12.91 9.69
CA PHE A 97 15.07 12.62 8.27
C PHE A 97 16.48 13.04 7.82
N TYR A 98 17.21 12.11 7.19
CA TYR A 98 18.47 12.43 6.53
C TYR A 98 18.20 13.45 5.42
N PRO A 99 19.00 14.54 5.30
CA PRO A 99 18.84 15.47 4.19
C PRO A 99 18.94 14.67 2.89
N ILE A 100 17.92 14.79 2.04
CA ILE A 100 17.75 13.94 0.85
C ILE A 100 18.93 14.19 -0.09
N ARG A 101 19.49 15.40 -0.10
CA ARG A 101 20.62 15.76 -0.97
C ARG A 101 21.66 16.63 -0.26
N SER A 102 22.90 16.16 -0.24
CA SER A 102 24.05 17.03 0.10
C SER A 102 24.46 17.88 -1.10
N SER A 103 24.47 19.20 -0.92
CA SER A 103 24.94 20.17 -1.92
C SER A 103 26.47 20.21 -1.94
N LYS A 104 27.13 19.17 -2.46
CA LYS A 104 28.56 19.23 -2.72
C LYS A 104 28.83 20.14 -3.92
N PHE A 105 29.70 21.13 -3.75
CA PHE A 105 30.15 22.02 -4.82
C PHE A 105 30.74 21.18 -5.98
N LEU A 106 30.35 21.45 -7.23
CA LEU A 106 30.75 20.74 -8.47
C LEU A 106 30.17 19.33 -8.68
N ARG A 107 29.25 18.85 -7.85
CA ARG A 107 28.55 17.59 -8.14
C ARG A 107 27.74 17.73 -9.43
N ARG A 108 27.85 16.75 -10.33
CA ARG A 108 26.97 16.63 -11.50
C ARG A 108 25.52 16.53 -11.01
N PRO A 109 24.59 17.37 -11.50
CA PRO A 109 23.19 17.25 -11.10
C PRO A 109 22.66 15.86 -11.52
N PRO A 110 21.72 15.27 -10.76
CA PRO A 110 21.13 14.01 -11.16
C PRO A 110 20.43 14.12 -12.53
N PRO A 111 20.31 13.00 -13.26
CA PRO A 111 19.62 12.98 -14.54
C PRO A 111 18.12 13.27 -14.40
N LEU A 112 17.45 13.51 -15.54
CA LEU A 112 16.05 13.92 -15.61
C LEU A 112 15.10 12.95 -14.90
N ASP A 113 15.25 11.66 -15.17
CA ASP A 113 14.45 10.59 -14.57
C ASP A 113 14.58 10.58 -13.04
N GLN A 114 15.80 10.63 -12.51
CA GLN A 114 16.03 10.71 -11.06
C GLN A 114 15.46 12.01 -10.47
N LEU A 115 15.60 13.14 -11.15
CA LEU A 115 15.03 14.42 -10.68
C LEU A 115 13.51 14.37 -10.61
N LEU A 116 12.85 13.76 -11.61
CA LEU A 116 11.41 13.60 -11.62
C LEU A 116 10.93 12.60 -10.56
N GLU A 117 11.63 11.48 -10.40
CA GLU A 117 11.34 10.51 -9.34
C GLU A 117 11.47 11.14 -7.94
N ASP A 118 12.52 11.94 -7.70
CA ASP A 118 12.70 12.65 -6.42
C ASP A 118 11.59 13.70 -6.17
N VAL A 119 11.07 14.34 -7.20
CA VAL A 119 9.96 15.30 -7.08
C VAL A 119 8.65 14.63 -6.68
N PHE A 120 8.34 13.48 -7.29
CA PHE A 120 7.08 12.78 -7.05
C PHE A 120 7.10 11.93 -5.78
N SER A 121 8.24 11.28 -5.47
CA SER A 121 8.42 10.53 -4.21
C SER A 121 8.36 11.42 -2.97
N THR A 122 8.68 12.72 -3.11
CA THR A 122 8.58 13.69 -2.02
C THR A 122 7.26 14.45 -2.00
N SER A 123 6.30 14.13 -2.88
CA SER A 123 5.12 14.94 -3.16
C SER A 123 4.28 15.29 -1.92
N TYR A 124 4.15 14.37 -0.96
CA TYR A 124 3.45 14.61 0.32
C TYR A 124 4.01 15.80 1.12
N TRP A 125 5.33 16.04 1.04
CA TRP A 125 5.99 17.11 1.80
C TRP A 125 5.69 18.49 1.25
N TRP A 126 5.43 18.61 -0.05
CA TRP A 126 5.24 19.90 -0.73
C TRP A 126 4.04 20.68 -0.19
N ARG A 127 3.00 19.99 0.29
CA ARG A 127 1.79 20.61 0.84
C ARG A 127 2.03 21.34 2.17
N ARG A 128 3.08 20.97 2.90
CA ARG A 128 3.34 21.47 4.27
C ARG A 128 4.31 22.66 4.31
N VAL A 129 4.91 23.02 3.18
CA VAL A 129 5.99 24.00 3.11
C VAL A 129 5.55 25.21 2.28
N GLU A 130 5.64 26.41 2.86
CA GLU A 130 5.46 27.68 2.12
C GLU A 130 6.73 27.97 1.30
N MET A 131 6.89 27.16 0.24
CA MET A 131 8.04 27.19 -0.65
C MET A 131 8.30 28.55 -1.30
N CYS A 132 7.26 29.35 -1.46
CA CYS A 132 7.32 30.61 -2.20
C CYS A 132 8.10 31.70 -1.47
N GLU A 133 8.46 31.48 -0.19
CA GLU A 133 9.30 32.39 0.59
C GLU A 133 10.80 32.12 0.40
N ASP A 134 11.19 30.93 -0.06
CA ASP A 134 12.59 30.57 -0.22
C ASP A 134 13.18 31.20 -1.50
N ARG A 135 14.15 32.09 -1.31
CA ARG A 135 14.81 32.82 -2.41
C ARG A 135 15.56 31.90 -3.37
N VAL A 136 16.11 30.78 -2.89
CA VAL A 136 16.84 29.82 -3.74
C VAL A 136 15.87 29.12 -4.68
N PHE A 137 14.72 28.71 -4.17
CA PHE A 137 13.65 28.12 -4.95
C PHE A 137 13.11 29.07 -6.02
N ILE A 138 12.76 30.31 -5.65
CA ILE A 138 12.23 31.31 -6.60
C ILE A 138 13.24 31.63 -7.70
N ASN A 139 14.51 31.88 -7.35
CA ASN A 139 15.57 32.13 -8.33
C ASN A 139 15.75 30.93 -9.28
N SER A 140 15.60 29.71 -8.77
CA SER A 140 15.72 28.49 -9.58
C SER A 140 14.53 28.33 -10.53
N CYS A 141 13.31 28.67 -10.11
CA CYS A 141 12.13 28.74 -10.98
C CYS A 141 12.29 29.77 -12.11
N GLN A 142 12.80 30.97 -11.79
CA GLN A 142 13.12 32.00 -12.79
C GLN A 142 14.11 31.49 -13.84
N ARG A 143 15.15 30.75 -13.40
CA ARG A 143 16.11 30.13 -14.32
C ARG A 143 15.46 29.07 -15.20
N LEU A 144 14.59 28.22 -14.66
CA LEU A 144 13.84 27.26 -15.47
C LEU A 144 12.99 27.96 -16.53
N ILE A 145 12.29 29.04 -16.17
CA ILE A 145 11.51 29.84 -17.13
C ILE A 145 12.42 30.47 -18.19
N SER A 146 13.62 30.92 -17.83
CA SER A 146 14.58 31.43 -18.82
C SER A 146 15.01 30.36 -19.84
N TYR A 147 15.10 29.09 -19.43
CA TYR A 147 15.40 27.99 -20.34
C TYR A 147 14.23 27.64 -21.29
N LEU A 148 12.97 27.98 -20.96
CA LEU A 148 11.86 27.91 -21.92
C LEU A 148 12.07 28.88 -23.10
N ARG A 149 12.78 29.98 -22.88
CA ARG A 149 13.11 30.98 -23.91
C ARG A 149 14.42 30.67 -24.65
N SER A 150 15.06 29.54 -24.35
CA SER A 150 16.28 29.07 -25.02
C SER A 150 15.99 28.75 -26.48
N ASP A 151 16.98 28.94 -27.35
CA ASP A 151 16.96 28.49 -28.76
C ASP A 151 17.12 26.96 -28.89
N LYS A 152 17.76 26.33 -27.89
CA LYS A 152 17.91 24.87 -27.76
C LYS A 152 16.62 24.18 -27.29
N SER A 153 16.02 23.35 -28.14
CA SER A 153 14.82 22.56 -27.82
C SER A 153 14.98 21.63 -26.62
N GLY A 154 16.16 21.03 -26.43
CA GLY A 154 16.45 20.19 -25.27
C GLY A 154 16.31 20.93 -23.94
N ASN A 155 16.77 22.18 -23.88
CA ASN A 155 16.60 23.03 -22.68
C ASN A 155 15.13 23.37 -22.45
N GLN A 156 14.40 23.71 -23.52
CA GLN A 156 12.97 24.01 -23.46
C GLN A 156 12.17 22.80 -22.96
N LEU A 157 12.50 21.60 -23.45
CA LEU A 157 11.84 20.35 -23.05
C LEU A 157 12.06 20.03 -21.57
N LEU A 158 13.32 20.05 -21.10
CA LEU A 158 13.66 19.81 -19.70
C LEU A 158 12.98 20.83 -18.78
N ALA A 159 13.04 22.11 -19.13
CA ALA A 159 12.39 23.16 -18.36
C ALA A 159 10.86 22.98 -18.32
N THR A 160 10.24 22.57 -19.44
CA THR A 160 8.81 22.27 -19.50
C THR A 160 8.45 21.13 -18.56
N TYR A 161 9.22 20.02 -18.57
CA TYR A 161 8.99 18.90 -17.66
C TYR A 161 9.13 19.30 -16.19
N TYR A 162 10.19 20.01 -15.83
CA TYR A 162 10.41 20.43 -14.44
C TYR A 162 9.35 21.40 -13.95
N LEU A 163 8.99 22.41 -14.73
CA LEU A 163 7.94 23.35 -14.34
C LEU A 163 6.58 22.66 -14.22
N THR A 164 6.28 21.70 -15.10
CA THR A 164 5.06 20.89 -15.00
C THR A 164 5.07 20.03 -13.75
N ALA A 165 6.18 19.34 -13.45
CA ALA A 165 6.32 18.50 -12.25
C ALA A 165 6.19 19.33 -10.95
N LEU A 166 6.83 20.49 -10.88
CA LEU A 166 6.73 21.41 -9.75
C LEU A 166 5.30 21.93 -9.57
N ALA A 167 4.64 22.33 -10.65
CA ALA A 167 3.24 22.79 -10.63
C ALA A 167 2.27 21.67 -10.24
N CYS A 168 2.56 20.41 -10.64
CA CYS A 168 1.82 19.24 -10.17
C CYS A 168 1.96 19.11 -8.66
N CYS A 169 3.20 18.93 -8.17
CA CYS A 169 3.46 18.59 -6.76
C CYS A 169 3.05 19.68 -5.78
N ASN A 170 3.03 20.94 -6.21
CA ASN A 170 2.58 22.04 -5.37
C ASN A 170 1.73 23.03 -6.16
N PRO A 171 0.41 22.84 -6.25
CA PRO A 171 -0.46 23.80 -6.93
C PRO A 171 -0.36 25.23 -6.36
N GLY A 172 0.10 25.40 -5.11
CA GLY A 172 0.35 26.70 -4.49
C GLY A 172 1.46 27.54 -5.16
N ILE A 173 2.35 26.94 -5.95
CA ILE A 173 3.38 27.69 -6.69
C ILE A 173 2.84 28.28 -8.00
N ILE A 174 1.71 27.79 -8.51
CA ILE A 174 1.16 28.19 -9.82
C ILE A 174 1.01 29.72 -9.93
N PRO A 175 0.42 30.44 -8.94
CA PRO A 175 0.33 31.91 -9.01
C PRO A 175 1.69 32.59 -9.15
N HIS A 176 2.73 32.07 -8.51
CA HIS A 176 4.08 32.61 -8.59
C HIS A 176 4.71 32.35 -9.96
N LEU A 177 4.55 31.14 -10.51
CA LEU A 177 5.02 30.84 -11.86
C LEU A 177 4.32 31.70 -12.92
N VAL A 178 3.02 31.96 -12.76
CA VAL A 178 2.25 32.87 -13.62
C VAL A 178 2.76 34.31 -13.52
N GLN A 179 3.08 34.79 -12.32
CA GLN A 179 3.72 36.11 -12.14
C GLN A 179 5.11 36.22 -12.77
N LEU A 180 5.78 35.09 -13.00
CA LEU A 180 7.07 35.01 -13.69
C LEU A 180 6.94 34.78 -15.20
N ASP A 181 5.74 35.00 -15.77
CA ASP A 181 5.43 34.88 -17.20
C ASP A 181 5.63 33.47 -17.78
N VAL A 182 5.41 32.41 -16.97
CA VAL A 182 5.54 31.02 -17.45
C VAL A 182 4.57 30.71 -18.59
N LEU A 183 3.36 31.29 -18.56
CA LEU A 183 2.31 31.05 -19.55
C LEU A 183 2.71 31.55 -20.95
N GLU A 184 3.23 32.78 -21.02
CA GLU A 184 3.72 33.36 -22.26
C GLU A 184 4.91 32.56 -22.80
N ALA A 185 5.84 32.18 -21.92
CA ALA A 185 6.99 31.37 -22.30
C ALA A 185 6.58 29.98 -22.86
N LEU A 186 5.61 29.31 -22.23
CA LEU A 186 5.10 28.01 -22.69
C LEU A 186 4.32 28.13 -23.99
N ASP A 187 3.51 29.17 -24.18
CA ASP A 187 2.78 29.36 -25.44
C ASP A 187 3.74 29.67 -26.60
N ALA A 188 4.80 30.44 -26.35
CA ALA A 188 5.86 30.65 -27.34
C ALA A 188 6.54 29.34 -27.75
N VAL A 189 6.87 28.46 -26.78
CA VAL A 189 7.43 27.12 -27.05
C VAL A 189 6.46 26.27 -27.87
N ARG A 190 5.17 26.27 -27.52
CA ARG A 190 4.11 25.55 -28.26
C ARG A 190 4.01 26.03 -29.70
N LEU A 191 3.96 27.33 -29.93
CA LEU A 191 3.87 27.92 -31.28
C LEU A 191 5.12 27.63 -32.10
N GLN A 192 6.31 27.74 -31.51
CA GLN A 192 7.56 27.36 -32.18
C GLN A 192 7.58 25.89 -32.58
N SER A 193 7.09 25.00 -31.71
CA SER A 193 7.03 23.55 -31.96
C SER A 193 6.03 23.19 -33.06
N LEU A 194 4.95 23.98 -33.26
CA LEU A 194 4.00 23.78 -34.35
C LEU A 194 4.55 24.17 -35.73
N LEU A 195 5.50 25.10 -35.77
CA LEU A 195 6.09 25.60 -37.01
C LEU A 195 7.21 24.72 -37.55
N ARG A 196 7.81 23.87 -36.69
CA ARG A 196 8.84 22.92 -37.09
C ARG A 196 8.18 21.55 -37.33
N LYS A 197 8.38 21.02 -38.53
CA LYS A 197 7.77 19.78 -39.00
C LYS A 197 8.94 18.85 -39.30
N ASP A 198 9.10 17.79 -38.51
CA ASP A 198 9.85 16.53 -38.81
C ASP A 198 10.76 15.99 -37.69
N ASN A 199 10.82 16.58 -36.48
CA ASN A 199 11.63 15.99 -35.41
C ASN A 199 10.81 15.29 -34.31
N ARG A 200 11.24 14.08 -33.89
CA ARG A 200 10.62 13.33 -32.80
C ARG A 200 10.59 14.13 -31.50
N ASP A 201 11.65 14.86 -31.20
CA ASP A 201 11.75 15.70 -29.99
C ASP A 201 10.74 16.85 -29.98
N GLU A 202 10.36 17.36 -31.16
CA GLU A 202 9.36 18.42 -31.28
C GLU A 202 7.96 17.92 -30.95
N SER A 203 7.66 16.65 -31.27
CA SER A 203 6.39 16.04 -30.88
C SER A 203 6.28 15.90 -29.35
N LEU A 204 7.37 15.56 -28.67
CA LEU A 204 7.44 15.48 -27.20
C LEU A 204 7.35 16.88 -26.58
N LEU A 205 8.01 17.88 -27.16
CA LEU A 205 7.94 19.27 -26.73
C LEU A 205 6.54 19.86 -26.89
N LEU A 206 5.87 19.57 -28.01
CA LEU A 206 4.50 19.98 -28.24
C LEU A 206 3.52 19.30 -27.27
N ALA A 207 3.65 18.00 -27.05
CA ALA A 207 2.80 17.28 -26.11
C ALA A 207 3.01 17.78 -24.67
N SER A 208 4.26 17.96 -24.25
CA SER A 208 4.60 18.44 -22.91
C SER A 208 4.16 19.89 -22.67
N SER A 209 4.38 20.79 -23.64
CA SER A 209 3.92 22.19 -23.53
C SER A 209 2.40 22.30 -23.49
N ARG A 210 1.65 21.48 -24.26
CA ARG A 210 0.18 21.41 -24.17
C ARG A 210 -0.28 20.99 -22.78
N ARG A 211 0.31 19.92 -22.22
CA ARG A 211 -0.04 19.47 -20.86
C ARG A 211 0.29 20.52 -19.82
N ALA A 212 1.46 21.15 -19.92
CA ALA A 212 1.84 22.26 -19.05
C ALA A 212 0.80 23.38 -19.11
N LEU A 213 0.41 23.84 -20.30
CA LEU A 213 -0.61 24.86 -20.47
C LEU A 213 -1.97 24.45 -19.88
N VAL A 214 -2.38 23.19 -20.05
CA VAL A 214 -3.62 22.67 -19.44
C VAL A 214 -3.56 22.70 -17.91
N MET A 215 -2.39 22.49 -17.31
CA MET A 215 -2.21 22.63 -15.86
C MET A 215 -2.29 24.07 -15.36
N PHE A 216 -1.80 25.03 -16.15
CA PHE A 216 -1.85 26.44 -15.82
C PHE A 216 -3.18 27.11 -16.22
N SER A 217 -4.07 26.40 -16.93
CA SER A 217 -5.36 26.90 -17.42
C SER A 217 -6.53 26.25 -16.69
N ASP A 218 -7.72 26.85 -16.79
CA ASP A 218 -8.97 26.26 -16.29
C ASP A 218 -9.36 25.03 -17.12
N SER A 219 -8.84 23.85 -16.75
CA SER A 219 -9.20 22.58 -17.36
C SER A 219 -10.52 22.04 -16.80
N LYS A 220 -11.22 21.19 -17.57
CA LYS A 220 -12.41 20.46 -17.08
C LYS A 220 -12.11 19.53 -15.90
N ALA A 221 -10.85 19.12 -15.72
CA ALA A 221 -10.44 18.29 -14.60
C ALA A 221 -10.36 19.07 -13.28
N LEU A 222 -9.98 20.36 -13.32
CA LEU A 222 -9.78 21.16 -12.11
C LEU A 222 -11.03 21.28 -11.22
N PRO A 223 -12.25 21.52 -11.74
CA PRO A 223 -13.45 21.51 -10.91
C PRO A 223 -13.67 20.18 -10.20
N VAL A 224 -13.52 19.06 -10.92
CA VAL A 224 -13.70 17.70 -10.37
C VAL A 224 -12.66 17.42 -9.29
N ILE A 225 -11.40 17.78 -9.54
CA ILE A 225 -10.30 17.67 -8.60
C ILE A 225 -10.56 18.50 -7.33
N LYS A 226 -10.94 19.78 -7.48
CA LYS A 226 -11.21 20.66 -6.34
C LYS A 226 -12.36 20.15 -5.48
N GLU A 227 -13.42 19.65 -6.11
CA GLU A 227 -14.56 19.06 -5.42
C GLU A 227 -14.16 17.77 -4.70
N PHE A 228 -13.40 16.90 -5.37
CA PHE A 228 -12.88 15.67 -4.79
C PHE A 228 -11.95 15.93 -3.60
N ASP A 229 -10.98 16.83 -3.73
CA ASP A 229 -10.08 17.24 -2.64
C ASP A 229 -10.83 17.80 -1.44
N LEU A 230 -11.91 18.57 -1.68
CA LEU A 230 -12.77 19.10 -0.64
C LEU A 230 -13.54 17.99 0.08
N VAL A 231 -14.09 17.04 -0.68
CA VAL A 231 -14.82 15.87 -0.15
C VAL A 231 -13.87 15.02 0.68
N THR A 232 -12.69 14.65 0.16
CA THR A 232 -11.70 13.86 0.88
C THR A 232 -11.19 14.58 2.14
N ARG A 233 -10.96 15.90 2.08
CA ARG A 233 -10.59 16.66 3.29
C ARG A 233 -11.70 16.66 4.34
N LYS A 234 -12.96 16.76 3.93
CA LYS A 234 -14.10 16.73 4.86
C LYS A 234 -14.32 15.35 5.47
N SER A 235 -14.13 14.26 4.71
CA SER A 235 -14.25 12.90 5.27
C SER A 235 -13.22 12.69 6.38
N TRP A 236 -12.00 13.18 6.19
CA TRP A 236 -10.94 13.14 7.20
C TRP A 236 -11.30 13.90 8.48
N GLN A 237 -11.86 15.11 8.34
CA GLN A 237 -12.13 15.98 9.49
C GLN A 237 -13.38 15.57 10.27
N HIS A 238 -14.42 15.09 9.59
CA HIS A 238 -15.74 14.93 10.18
C HIS A 238 -16.21 13.48 10.33
N LYS A 239 -15.40 12.49 9.92
CA LYS A 239 -15.80 11.06 9.88
C LYS A 239 -17.18 10.87 9.24
N CYS A 240 -17.53 11.70 8.26
CA CYS A 240 -18.80 11.61 7.55
C CYS A 240 -18.68 10.59 6.43
N ASP A 241 -19.72 9.76 6.28
CA ASP A 241 -19.89 8.93 5.09
C ASP A 241 -20.12 9.83 3.87
N LEU A 242 -19.07 9.98 3.06
CA LEU A 242 -19.12 10.74 1.82
C LEU A 242 -19.14 9.82 0.59
N SER A 243 -19.35 8.51 0.77
CA SER A 243 -19.39 7.53 -0.32
C SER A 243 -20.28 8.00 -1.48
N ALA A 244 -21.52 8.38 -1.19
CA ALA A 244 -22.47 8.83 -2.22
C ALA A 244 -21.95 9.98 -3.11
N HIS A 245 -21.13 10.89 -2.56
CA HIS A 245 -20.57 12.03 -3.28
C HIS A 245 -19.19 11.74 -3.87
N SER A 246 -18.36 10.95 -3.17
CA SER A 246 -17.01 10.58 -3.62
C SER A 246 -17.05 9.66 -4.84
N HIS A 247 -18.05 8.77 -4.95
CA HIS A 247 -18.20 7.80 -6.04
C HIS A 247 -18.15 8.40 -7.45
N PRO A 248 -19.05 9.35 -7.82
CA PRO A 248 -19.04 9.92 -9.15
C PRO A 248 -17.79 10.74 -9.42
N LEU A 249 -17.25 11.44 -8.41
CA LEU A 249 -16.03 12.23 -8.54
C LEU A 249 -14.82 11.34 -8.81
N LEU A 250 -14.65 10.27 -8.04
CA LEU A 250 -13.57 9.30 -8.23
C LEU A 250 -13.68 8.62 -9.60
N SER A 251 -14.89 8.23 -10.02
CA SER A 251 -15.10 7.65 -11.36
C SER A 251 -14.71 8.63 -12.47
N ASN A 252 -15.09 9.90 -12.34
CA ASN A 252 -14.71 10.95 -13.29
C ASN A 252 -13.19 11.16 -13.30
N LEU A 253 -12.53 11.16 -12.13
CA LEU A 253 -11.08 11.25 -12.05
C LEU A 253 -10.40 10.05 -12.72
N LEU A 254 -10.84 8.83 -12.45
CA LEU A 254 -10.28 7.65 -13.10
C LEU A 254 -10.40 7.71 -14.63
N GLU A 255 -11.51 8.18 -15.18
CA GLU A 255 -11.64 8.40 -16.63
C GLU A 255 -10.75 9.54 -17.14
N LEU A 256 -10.68 10.66 -16.41
CA LEU A 256 -9.79 11.78 -16.75
C LEU A 256 -8.31 11.42 -16.63
N SER A 257 -7.96 10.37 -15.87
CA SER A 257 -6.61 9.83 -15.78
C SER A 257 -6.15 9.16 -17.07
N LEU A 258 -7.08 8.82 -17.98
CA LEU A 258 -6.80 8.23 -19.29
C LEU A 258 -6.66 9.29 -20.40
N ASN A 259 -6.96 10.56 -20.10
CA ASN A 259 -6.86 11.63 -21.08
C ASN A 259 -5.44 12.22 -21.07
N PRO A 260 -4.70 12.19 -22.20
CA PRO A 260 -3.32 12.68 -22.30
C PRO A 260 -3.08 14.09 -21.81
N GLU A 261 -4.09 14.96 -21.88
CA GLU A 261 -3.98 16.36 -21.46
C GLU A 261 -4.13 16.53 -19.94
N THR A 262 -4.88 15.66 -19.27
CA THR A 262 -5.20 15.77 -17.84
C THR A 262 -4.59 14.67 -16.98
N GLN A 263 -4.06 13.60 -17.58
CA GLN A 263 -3.63 12.39 -16.88
C GLN A 263 -2.60 12.66 -15.78
N ILE A 264 -1.62 13.54 -16.02
CA ILE A 264 -0.54 13.84 -15.07
C ILE A 264 -1.10 14.59 -13.86
N LEU A 265 -1.93 15.61 -14.11
CA LEU A 265 -2.59 16.38 -13.06
C LEU A 265 -3.49 15.46 -12.21
N VAL A 266 -4.31 14.64 -12.86
CA VAL A 266 -5.22 13.72 -12.16
C VAL A 266 -4.46 12.66 -11.36
N ALA A 267 -3.44 12.03 -11.96
CA ALA A 267 -2.59 11.05 -11.28
C ALA A 267 -1.95 11.64 -10.02
N HIS A 268 -1.47 12.87 -10.08
CA HIS A 268 -0.94 13.57 -8.92
C HIS A 268 -1.99 13.74 -7.81
N HIS A 269 -3.19 14.19 -8.14
CA HIS A 269 -4.26 14.34 -7.15
C HIS A 269 -4.73 13.00 -6.58
N LEU A 270 -4.69 11.92 -7.37
CA LEU A 270 -4.93 10.57 -6.86
C LEU A 270 -3.84 10.19 -5.85
N ILE A 271 -2.55 10.36 -6.17
CA ILE A 271 -1.42 10.14 -5.22
C ILE A 271 -1.66 10.87 -3.90
N GLN A 272 -1.94 12.17 -3.95
CA GLN A 272 -2.11 13.01 -2.75
C GLN A 272 -3.28 12.62 -1.86
N ASN A 273 -4.26 11.89 -2.42
CA ASN A 273 -5.44 11.46 -1.72
C ASN A 273 -5.52 9.92 -1.57
N MET A 274 -4.48 9.16 -1.96
CA MET A 274 -4.50 7.69 -1.87
C MET A 274 -4.72 7.22 -0.44
N ASP A 275 -3.96 7.76 0.51
CA ASP A 275 -4.18 7.56 1.95
C ASP A 275 -5.68 7.75 2.27
N GLY A 276 -6.24 8.91 1.94
CA GLY A 276 -7.64 9.18 2.23
C GLY A 276 -8.62 8.25 1.55
N LEU A 277 -8.35 7.84 0.31
CA LEU A 277 -9.16 6.88 -0.42
C LEU A 277 -9.15 5.50 0.26
N PHE A 278 -8.00 5.03 0.71
CA PHE A 278 -7.88 3.72 1.35
C PHE A 278 -8.42 3.71 2.79
N PHE A 279 -8.24 4.80 3.54
CA PHE A 279 -8.68 4.88 4.94
C PHE A 279 -10.15 5.24 5.13
N THR A 280 -10.79 5.96 4.20
CA THR A 280 -12.19 6.43 4.38
C THR A 280 -13.24 5.48 3.79
N ASP A 281 -13.03 4.17 3.94
CA ASP A 281 -13.94 3.10 3.47
C ASP A 281 -14.24 3.13 1.95
N ASN A 282 -13.45 3.90 1.17
CA ASN A 282 -13.54 3.91 -0.28
C ASN A 282 -12.81 2.75 -0.95
N THR A 283 -12.30 1.75 -0.22
CA THR A 283 -11.72 0.54 -0.83
C THR A 283 -12.78 -0.27 -1.58
N ASN A 284 -13.99 -0.39 -1.01
CA ASN A 284 -15.17 -0.95 -1.70
C ASN A 284 -15.60 -0.11 -2.91
N ILE A 285 -15.13 1.13 -3.01
CA ILE A 285 -15.51 2.12 -4.03
C ILE A 285 -14.48 2.14 -5.16
N LEU A 286 -13.19 2.12 -4.79
CA LEU A 286 -12.05 2.05 -5.68
C LEU A 286 -12.06 0.74 -6.46
N GLN A 287 -12.28 -0.40 -5.79
CA GLN A 287 -12.09 -1.70 -6.44
C GLN A 287 -13.03 -1.98 -7.62
N PRO A 288 -14.35 -1.75 -7.52
CA PRO A 288 -15.23 -1.94 -8.68
C PRO A 288 -14.93 -0.98 -9.85
N ARG A 289 -14.13 0.06 -9.62
CA ARG A 289 -13.89 1.16 -10.56
C ARG A 289 -12.48 1.19 -11.14
N LEU A 290 -11.49 0.69 -10.40
CA LEU A 290 -10.15 0.37 -10.90
C LEU A 290 -10.22 -0.85 -11.82
N SER A 291 -10.88 -0.67 -12.96
CA SER A 291 -10.97 -1.70 -13.98
C SER A 291 -9.57 -2.10 -14.45
N SER A 292 -9.42 -3.35 -14.88
CA SER A 292 -8.19 -3.83 -15.51
C SER A 292 -7.74 -2.93 -16.68
N ARG A 293 -8.68 -2.28 -17.39
CA ARG A 293 -8.39 -1.29 -18.42
C ARG A 293 -7.62 -0.09 -17.86
N ILE A 294 -8.10 0.52 -16.77
CA ILE A 294 -7.44 1.70 -16.18
C ILE A 294 -6.05 1.32 -15.68
N LEU A 295 -5.93 0.19 -14.99
CA LEU A 295 -4.65 -0.30 -14.48
C LEU A 295 -3.67 -0.63 -15.62
N ALA A 296 -4.13 -1.22 -16.72
CA ALA A 296 -3.31 -1.48 -17.89
C ALA A 296 -2.76 -0.19 -18.51
N GLU A 297 -3.61 0.83 -18.69
CA GLU A 297 -3.19 2.15 -19.19
C GLU A 297 -2.22 2.85 -18.22
N TRP A 298 -2.41 2.73 -16.91
CA TRP A 298 -1.47 3.26 -15.92
C TRP A 298 -0.11 2.57 -16.00
N VAL A 299 -0.09 1.25 -16.19
CA VAL A 299 1.16 0.50 -16.42
C VAL A 299 1.82 0.96 -17.72
N ASP A 300 1.06 1.20 -18.79
CA ASP A 300 1.60 1.74 -20.05
C ASP A 300 2.19 3.13 -19.88
N HIS A 301 1.51 3.99 -19.13
CA HIS A 301 2.00 5.31 -18.80
C HIS A 301 3.27 5.26 -17.94
N ALA A 302 3.35 4.33 -16.98
CA ALA A 302 4.54 4.10 -16.17
C ALA A 302 5.73 3.55 -16.99
N LEU A 303 5.46 2.86 -18.10
CA LEU A 303 6.44 2.35 -19.06
C LEU A 303 6.66 3.28 -20.26
N SER A 304 6.00 4.43 -20.30
CA SER A 304 6.07 5.37 -21.41
C SER A 304 7.48 5.92 -21.62
N ALA A 305 7.82 6.23 -22.87
CA ALA A 305 9.05 6.94 -23.22
C ALA A 305 9.04 8.41 -22.76
N ASP A 306 7.87 8.94 -22.37
CA ASP A 306 7.75 10.27 -21.78
C ASP A 306 8.15 10.19 -20.29
N PRO A 307 9.29 10.79 -19.89
CA PRO A 307 9.84 10.62 -18.55
C PRO A 307 8.97 11.24 -17.46
N LEU A 308 8.24 12.31 -17.77
CA LEU A 308 7.32 12.94 -16.83
C LEU A 308 6.10 12.05 -16.58
N CYS A 309 5.53 11.52 -17.66
CA CYS A 309 4.42 10.57 -17.55
C CYS A 309 4.86 9.29 -16.82
N SER A 310 6.02 8.75 -17.18
CA SER A 310 6.58 7.55 -16.56
C SER A 310 6.78 7.75 -15.06
N ALA A 311 7.52 8.78 -14.63
CA ALA A 311 7.78 9.03 -13.22
C ALA A 311 6.48 9.25 -12.40
N MET A 312 5.51 9.99 -12.95
CA MET A 312 4.22 10.23 -12.27
C MET A 312 3.44 8.92 -12.06
N PHE A 313 3.29 8.11 -13.10
CA PHE A 313 2.51 6.87 -13.00
C PHE A 313 3.24 5.76 -12.25
N ARG A 314 4.58 5.75 -12.25
CA ARG A 314 5.36 4.92 -11.32
C ARG A 314 5.04 5.28 -9.88
N SER A 315 5.09 6.58 -9.54
CA SER A 315 4.74 7.06 -8.20
C SER A 315 3.29 6.73 -7.84
N LEU A 316 2.33 6.86 -8.78
CA LEU A 316 0.94 6.48 -8.55
C LEU A 316 0.79 4.99 -8.25
N ILE A 317 1.49 4.14 -8.99
CA ILE A 317 1.48 2.68 -8.76
C ILE A 317 2.15 2.37 -7.42
N ASP A 318 3.30 2.98 -7.10
CA ASP A 318 3.98 2.77 -5.83
C ASP A 318 3.14 3.18 -4.62
N GLU A 319 2.38 4.28 -4.73
CA GLU A 319 1.44 4.72 -3.69
C GLU A 319 0.21 3.81 -3.61
N LEU A 320 -0.28 3.32 -4.75
CA LEU A 320 -1.34 2.31 -4.77
C LEU A 320 -0.90 1.03 -4.06
N LEU A 321 0.35 0.59 -4.28
CA LEU A 321 0.96 -0.56 -3.61
C LEU A 321 1.17 -0.30 -2.13
N GLU A 322 1.74 0.85 -1.77
CA GLU A 322 1.94 1.25 -0.38
C GLU A 322 0.61 1.21 0.37
N TYR A 323 -0.44 1.89 -0.10
CA TYR A 323 -1.72 1.88 0.63
C TYR A 323 -2.56 0.62 0.42
N SER A 324 -2.15 -0.29 -0.46
CA SER A 324 -2.87 -1.55 -0.65
C SER A 324 -2.90 -2.42 0.60
N PHE A 325 -1.96 -2.26 1.54
CA PHE A 325 -2.01 -2.98 2.82
C PHE A 325 -3.21 -2.56 3.68
N VAL A 326 -3.84 -1.44 3.38
CA VAL A 326 -5.07 -0.95 4.01
C VAL A 326 -6.30 -1.47 3.25
N SER A 327 -6.16 -2.06 2.06
CA SER A 327 -7.29 -2.64 1.32
C SER A 327 -7.90 -3.86 2.02
N PHE A 328 -9.24 -3.98 1.98
CA PHE A 328 -9.94 -5.17 2.49
C PHE A 328 -9.77 -6.38 1.59
N THR A 329 -9.50 -6.18 0.30
CA THR A 329 -9.35 -7.28 -0.67
C THR A 329 -8.05 -7.10 -1.45
N ASN A 330 -7.58 -8.18 -2.09
CA ASN A 330 -6.41 -8.18 -2.95
C ASN A 330 -6.71 -7.80 -4.41
N ASP A 331 -7.93 -7.38 -4.75
CA ASP A 331 -8.36 -7.26 -6.15
C ASP A 331 -7.54 -6.26 -6.94
N ALA A 332 -7.38 -5.03 -6.43
CA ALA A 332 -6.57 -4.01 -7.11
C ALA A 332 -5.10 -4.45 -7.28
N LEU A 333 -4.53 -5.10 -6.26
CA LEU A 333 -3.17 -5.65 -6.34
C LEU A 333 -3.05 -6.73 -7.39
N LEU A 334 -4.03 -7.65 -7.43
CA LEU A 334 -4.02 -8.77 -8.34
C LEU A 334 -4.27 -8.32 -9.78
N SER A 335 -5.21 -7.40 -10.01
CA SER A 335 -5.44 -6.81 -11.33
C SER A 335 -4.20 -6.06 -11.82
N LEU A 336 -3.52 -5.30 -10.95
CA LEU A 336 -2.26 -4.63 -11.28
C LEU A 336 -1.17 -5.66 -11.61
N LEU A 337 -1.04 -6.72 -10.82
CA LEU A 337 -0.09 -7.81 -11.05
C LEU A 337 -0.33 -8.50 -12.40
N VAL A 338 -1.59 -8.78 -12.73
CA VAL A 338 -2.00 -9.32 -14.03
C VAL A 338 -1.58 -8.38 -15.16
N CYS A 339 -1.85 -7.08 -15.05
CA CYS A 339 -1.45 -6.09 -16.06
C CYS A 339 0.07 -6.03 -16.24
N LEU A 340 0.82 -6.02 -15.13
CA LEU A 340 2.30 -6.03 -15.14
C LEU A 340 2.86 -7.29 -15.80
N LEU A 341 2.32 -8.47 -15.48
CA LEU A 341 2.73 -9.73 -16.10
C LEU A 341 2.44 -9.74 -17.60
N GLN A 342 1.24 -9.30 -18.01
CA GLN A 342 0.88 -9.20 -19.44
C GLN A 342 1.85 -8.28 -20.20
N ARG A 343 2.19 -7.12 -19.63
CA ARG A 343 3.14 -6.19 -20.25
C ARG A 343 4.56 -6.74 -20.28
N LYS A 344 4.98 -7.49 -19.27
CA LYS A 344 6.27 -8.19 -19.27
C LYS A 344 6.34 -9.25 -20.37
N ILE A 345 5.26 -10.02 -20.57
CA ILE A 345 5.15 -11.02 -21.66
C ILE A 345 5.25 -10.36 -23.04
N GLN A 346 4.73 -9.14 -23.18
CA GLN A 346 4.82 -8.36 -24.41
C GLN A 346 6.19 -7.69 -24.64
N GLY A 347 7.19 -7.93 -23.78
CA GLY A 347 8.54 -7.36 -23.91
C GLY A 347 8.72 -5.98 -23.28
N GLY A 348 7.87 -5.59 -22.33
CA GLY A 348 8.04 -4.35 -21.56
C GLY A 348 9.35 -4.30 -20.75
N ASN A 349 9.75 -3.11 -20.28
CA ASN A 349 10.99 -2.91 -19.52
C ASN A 349 11.09 -3.90 -18.33
N PRO A 350 12.06 -4.84 -18.35
CA PRO A 350 12.06 -5.96 -17.43
C PRO A 350 12.38 -5.56 -16.00
N GLU A 351 13.19 -4.53 -15.76
CA GLU A 351 13.69 -4.24 -14.41
C GLU A 351 12.62 -3.61 -13.51
N PHE A 352 11.97 -2.55 -13.98
CA PHE A 352 10.90 -1.90 -13.22
C PHE A 352 9.75 -2.87 -12.93
N ILE A 353 9.31 -3.61 -13.95
CA ILE A 353 8.23 -4.59 -13.79
C ILE A 353 8.65 -5.72 -12.83
N SER A 354 9.90 -6.20 -12.88
CA SER A 354 10.39 -7.20 -11.92
C SER A 354 10.35 -6.70 -10.48
N ARG A 355 10.86 -5.49 -10.24
CA ARG A 355 10.84 -4.89 -8.90
C ARG A 355 9.41 -4.78 -8.35
N LEU A 356 8.46 -4.35 -9.18
CA LEU A 356 7.05 -4.27 -8.79
C LEU A 356 6.43 -5.65 -8.54
N ILE A 357 6.69 -6.65 -9.40
CA ILE A 357 6.20 -8.01 -9.20
C ILE A 357 6.73 -8.60 -7.89
N ASP A 358 8.02 -8.39 -7.58
CA ASP A 358 8.62 -8.86 -6.34
C ASP A 358 8.05 -8.13 -5.12
N ARG A 359 7.79 -6.82 -5.23
CA ARG A 359 7.12 -6.03 -4.19
C ARG A 359 5.69 -6.53 -3.94
N LEU A 360 4.91 -6.69 -5.01
CA LEU A 360 3.56 -7.27 -4.97
C LEU A 360 3.53 -8.65 -4.33
N GLY A 361 4.50 -9.51 -4.66
CA GLY A 361 4.64 -10.83 -4.04
C GLY A 361 5.01 -10.80 -2.55
N ARG A 362 5.50 -9.66 -2.03
CA ARG A 362 5.72 -9.46 -0.59
C ARG A 362 4.51 -8.84 0.10
N GLU A 363 3.82 -7.92 -0.56
CA GLU A 363 2.66 -7.20 -0.02
C GLU A 363 1.35 -8.00 -0.12
N TYR A 364 1.30 -9.03 -0.96
CA TYR A 364 0.16 -9.92 -1.05
C TYR A 364 -0.13 -10.58 0.30
N GLU A 365 -1.24 -10.21 0.91
CA GLU A 365 -1.74 -10.77 2.15
C GLU A 365 -2.76 -11.86 1.81
N PRO A 366 -2.41 -13.14 1.93
CA PRO A 366 -3.31 -14.21 1.48
C PRO A 366 -4.60 -14.27 2.29
N ASN A 367 -4.64 -13.66 3.48
CA ASN A 367 -5.80 -13.62 4.38
C ASN A 367 -6.88 -12.62 3.96
N ARG A 368 -6.72 -11.95 2.82
CA ARG A 368 -7.73 -11.05 2.26
C ARG A 368 -8.53 -11.75 1.16
N PRO A 369 -9.83 -11.45 1.06
CA PRO A 369 -10.62 -11.83 -0.10
C PRO A 369 -9.96 -11.39 -1.41
N THR A 370 -10.19 -12.19 -2.43
CA THR A 370 -9.73 -11.98 -3.80
C THR A 370 -10.83 -12.41 -4.76
N SER A 371 -11.08 -11.60 -5.78
CA SER A 371 -12.04 -11.78 -6.86
C SER A 371 -11.68 -12.99 -7.72
N LYS A 372 -12.72 -13.70 -8.16
CA LYS A 372 -12.58 -14.86 -9.04
C LYS A 372 -12.10 -14.50 -10.44
N SER A 373 -12.46 -13.31 -10.95
CA SER A 373 -12.07 -12.90 -12.31
C SER A 373 -10.56 -12.73 -12.44
N ASP A 374 -9.94 -12.05 -11.48
CA ASP A 374 -8.52 -11.74 -11.51
C ASP A 374 -7.67 -13.00 -11.25
N LEU A 375 -8.14 -13.90 -10.38
CA LEU A 375 -7.53 -15.22 -10.20
C LEU A 375 -7.58 -16.05 -11.48
N ALA A 376 -8.67 -16.00 -12.24
CA ALA A 376 -8.79 -16.71 -13.52
C ALA A 376 -7.77 -16.17 -14.55
N HIS A 377 -7.63 -14.86 -14.68
CA HIS A 377 -6.63 -14.26 -15.58
C HIS A 377 -5.20 -14.58 -15.15
N LEU A 378 -4.90 -14.54 -13.84
CA LEU A 378 -3.58 -14.93 -13.35
C LEU A 378 -3.27 -16.40 -13.64
N ARG A 379 -4.25 -17.30 -13.44
CA ARG A 379 -4.12 -18.73 -13.78
C ARG A 379 -3.84 -18.93 -15.26
N GLU A 380 -4.56 -18.22 -16.12
CA GLU A 380 -4.37 -18.28 -17.58
C GLU A 380 -2.93 -17.90 -17.96
N ILE A 381 -2.42 -16.80 -17.39
CA ILE A 381 -1.04 -16.34 -17.61
C ILE A 381 -0.03 -17.38 -17.10
N ILE A 382 -0.23 -17.92 -15.89
CA ILE A 382 0.69 -18.87 -15.27
C ILE A 382 0.70 -20.23 -15.95
N SER A 383 -0.41 -20.61 -16.58
CA SER A 383 -0.54 -21.91 -17.26
C SER A 383 0.21 -22.00 -18.59
N GLN A 384 0.81 -20.91 -19.08
CA GLN A 384 1.52 -20.85 -20.35
C GLN A 384 3.04 -20.94 -20.11
N PRO A 385 3.66 -22.14 -20.16
CA PRO A 385 5.02 -22.36 -19.67
C PRO A 385 6.08 -21.61 -20.49
N ALA A 386 5.83 -21.46 -21.80
CA ALA A 386 6.71 -20.78 -22.74
C ALA A 386 6.98 -19.30 -22.39
N HIS A 387 6.13 -18.69 -21.56
CA HIS A 387 6.34 -17.32 -21.13
C HIS A 387 7.35 -17.21 -19.98
N PHE A 388 7.44 -18.19 -19.08
CA PHE A 388 8.22 -18.03 -17.84
C PHE A 388 9.72 -18.07 -18.03
N ASP A 389 10.22 -18.83 -19.01
CA ASP A 389 11.65 -18.91 -19.30
C ASP A 389 12.23 -17.55 -19.72
N HIS A 390 11.39 -16.64 -20.24
CA HIS A 390 11.78 -15.31 -20.69
C HIS A 390 11.49 -14.20 -19.67
N LEU A 391 10.64 -14.45 -18.68
CA LEU A 391 10.18 -13.38 -17.79
C LEU A 391 11.19 -13.02 -16.69
N SER A 392 12.27 -13.77 -16.49
CA SER A 392 13.26 -13.52 -15.42
C SER A 392 12.60 -13.15 -14.08
N ILE A 393 11.52 -13.85 -13.71
CA ILE A 393 10.85 -13.63 -12.41
C ILE A 393 11.76 -14.22 -11.34
N GLY A 394 11.92 -13.50 -10.22
CA GLY A 394 12.70 -13.98 -9.09
C GLY A 394 12.28 -15.40 -8.68
N THR A 395 13.27 -16.25 -8.36
CA THR A 395 13.04 -17.65 -7.96
C THR A 395 12.11 -17.77 -6.74
N GLU A 396 12.04 -16.74 -5.91
CA GLU A 396 11.13 -16.65 -4.76
C GLU A 396 9.71 -16.19 -5.14
N THR A 397 9.57 -15.39 -6.19
CA THR A 397 8.28 -14.76 -6.55
C THR A 397 7.40 -15.72 -7.34
N PHE A 398 7.97 -16.54 -8.22
CA PHE A 398 7.20 -17.48 -9.03
C PHE A 398 6.42 -18.53 -8.20
N PRO A 399 7.00 -19.19 -7.17
CA PRO A 399 6.25 -20.07 -6.27
C PRO A 399 5.06 -19.36 -5.61
N LYS A 400 5.23 -18.10 -5.18
CA LYS A 400 4.15 -17.30 -4.61
C LYS A 400 3.05 -17.00 -5.64
N LEU A 401 3.41 -16.63 -6.87
CA LEU A 401 2.42 -16.43 -7.93
C LEU A 401 1.60 -17.70 -8.19
N ARG A 402 2.26 -18.87 -8.18
CA ARG A 402 1.59 -20.17 -8.31
C ARG A 402 0.67 -20.45 -7.11
N GLU A 403 1.10 -20.12 -5.89
CA GLU A 403 0.27 -20.21 -4.69
C GLU A 403 -0.96 -19.31 -4.81
N ILE A 404 -0.79 -18.05 -5.22
CA ILE A 404 -1.89 -17.08 -5.42
C ILE A 404 -2.87 -17.59 -6.46
N ALA A 405 -2.38 -18.12 -7.58
CA ALA A 405 -3.22 -18.65 -8.65
C ALA A 405 -3.80 -20.04 -8.35
N SER A 406 -3.44 -20.68 -7.24
CA SER A 406 -3.94 -22.01 -6.92
C SER A 406 -5.48 -22.03 -6.74
N PRO A 407 -6.14 -23.17 -6.95
CA PRO A 407 -7.53 -23.35 -6.53
C PRO A 407 -7.73 -23.15 -5.02
N SER A 408 -6.69 -23.41 -4.20
CA SER A 408 -6.77 -23.24 -2.75
C SER A 408 -6.90 -21.77 -2.35
N GLN A 409 -6.33 -20.85 -3.10
CA GLN A 409 -6.49 -19.43 -2.81
C GLN A 409 -7.93 -18.94 -3.00
N GLU A 410 -8.68 -19.48 -3.97
CA GLU A 410 -10.09 -19.10 -4.17
C GLU A 410 -10.97 -19.55 -2.99
N ILE A 411 -10.73 -20.76 -2.50
CA ILE A 411 -11.47 -21.27 -1.34
C ILE A 411 -11.02 -20.59 -0.04
N TRP A 412 -9.73 -20.30 0.10
CA TRP A 412 -9.20 -19.51 1.21
C TRP A 412 -9.79 -18.10 1.23
N SER A 413 -9.83 -17.41 0.09
CA SER A 413 -10.54 -16.13 -0.09
C SER A 413 -12.00 -16.23 0.35
N SER A 414 -12.68 -17.34 0.03
CA SER A 414 -14.05 -17.58 0.48
C SER A 414 -14.14 -17.70 2.01
N PHE A 415 -13.22 -18.41 2.67
CA PHE A 415 -13.15 -18.44 4.13
C PHE A 415 -12.88 -17.05 4.72
N CYS A 416 -11.91 -16.31 4.18
CA CYS A 416 -11.57 -14.95 4.62
C CYS A 416 -12.75 -13.98 4.52
N HIS A 417 -13.59 -14.13 3.49
CA HIS A 417 -14.81 -13.34 3.34
C HIS A 417 -15.81 -13.58 4.49
N TYR A 418 -15.92 -14.82 4.97
CA TYR A 418 -16.77 -15.12 6.12
C TYR A 418 -16.11 -14.73 7.45
N TRP A 419 -14.81 -14.95 7.60
CA TRP A 419 -14.09 -14.67 8.85
C TRP A 419 -13.96 -13.18 9.16
N ASN A 420 -13.88 -12.34 8.14
CA ASN A 420 -13.73 -10.90 8.33
C ASN A 420 -15.08 -10.18 8.17
N PHE A 421 -15.21 -9.02 8.82
CA PHE A 421 -16.29 -8.11 8.49
C PHE A 421 -15.97 -7.45 7.14
N PRO A 422 -16.91 -7.48 6.17
CA PRO A 422 -16.78 -6.65 4.99
C PRO A 422 -16.55 -5.21 5.41
N GLY A 423 -15.58 -4.53 4.80
CA GLY A 423 -15.31 -3.13 5.12
C GLY A 423 -14.59 -2.86 6.45
N VAL A 424 -14.04 -3.86 7.17
CA VAL A 424 -13.25 -3.64 8.39
C VAL A 424 -11.78 -4.04 8.18
N LEU A 425 -10.85 -3.19 8.62
CA LEU A 425 -9.45 -3.26 8.17
C LEU A 425 -8.73 -4.46 8.79
N SER A 426 -8.10 -5.27 7.94
CA SER A 426 -7.42 -6.50 8.37
C SER A 426 -6.22 -6.23 9.28
N THR A 427 -5.65 -5.03 9.20
CA THR A 427 -4.55 -4.58 10.07
C THR A 427 -4.98 -4.47 11.53
N TYR A 428 -6.24 -4.10 11.80
CA TYR A 428 -6.84 -4.18 13.13
C TYR A 428 -7.28 -5.61 13.47
N ALA A 429 -7.64 -6.42 12.46
CA ALA A 429 -8.09 -7.80 12.64
C ALA A 429 -7.04 -8.75 13.27
N ARG A 430 -5.76 -8.37 13.32
CA ARG A 430 -4.75 -9.14 14.08
C ARG A 430 -5.00 -9.15 15.60
N SER A 431 -5.88 -8.29 16.10
CA SER A 431 -6.34 -8.30 17.49
C SER A 431 -7.79 -8.77 17.63
N VAL A 432 -8.62 -8.56 16.60
CA VAL A 432 -10.04 -8.84 16.65
C VAL A 432 -10.32 -10.33 16.41
N PRO A 433 -11.18 -10.96 17.22
CA PRO A 433 -11.67 -12.32 16.96
C PRO A 433 -12.31 -12.48 15.57
N LEU A 434 -12.25 -13.68 14.98
CA LEU A 434 -12.88 -13.95 13.68
C LEU A 434 -14.41 -13.95 13.78
N ARG A 435 -15.13 -13.74 12.69
CA ARG A 435 -16.57 -14.02 12.63
C ARG A 435 -16.85 -15.52 12.58
N SER A 436 -17.98 -15.94 13.14
CA SER A 436 -18.45 -17.31 13.01
C SER A 436 -18.95 -17.56 11.59
N ILE A 437 -18.53 -18.67 10.98
CA ILE A 437 -19.10 -19.12 9.71
C ILE A 437 -20.37 -19.92 10.02
N PRO A 438 -21.54 -19.59 9.41
CA PRO A 438 -22.74 -20.39 9.55
C PRO A 438 -22.48 -21.87 9.23
N SER A 439 -23.01 -22.79 10.05
CA SER A 439 -22.71 -24.22 9.95
C SER A 439 -22.91 -24.82 8.54
N PRO A 440 -23.98 -24.49 7.78
CA PRO A 440 -24.14 -24.98 6.42
C PRO A 440 -23.03 -24.50 5.47
N SER A 441 -22.71 -23.20 5.50
CA SER A 441 -21.65 -22.59 4.70
C SER A 441 -20.28 -23.15 5.05
N ARG A 442 -19.98 -23.29 6.36
CA ARG A 442 -18.74 -23.91 6.85
C ARG A 442 -18.58 -25.34 6.33
N THR A 443 -19.62 -26.17 6.47
CA THR A 443 -19.61 -27.55 5.97
C THR A 443 -19.39 -27.61 4.47
N GLN A 444 -20.03 -26.73 3.71
CA GLN A 444 -19.85 -26.63 2.26
C GLN A 444 -18.41 -26.25 1.88
N LEU A 445 -17.85 -25.24 2.53
CA LEU A 445 -16.47 -24.80 2.29
C LEU A 445 -15.46 -25.89 2.68
N CYS A 446 -15.56 -26.48 3.87
CA CYS A 446 -14.69 -27.58 4.29
C CYS A 446 -14.79 -28.79 3.34
N ARG A 447 -15.99 -29.14 2.88
CA ARG A 447 -16.18 -30.22 1.89
C ARG A 447 -15.53 -29.88 0.55
N ARG A 448 -15.68 -28.64 0.06
CA ARG A 448 -15.04 -28.20 -1.19
C ARG A 448 -13.52 -28.23 -1.07
N LEU A 449 -12.95 -27.80 0.06
CA LEU A 449 -11.51 -27.84 0.31
C LEU A 449 -10.99 -29.28 0.30
N LEU A 450 -11.68 -30.16 1.03
CA LEU A 450 -11.31 -31.56 1.09
C LEU A 450 -11.39 -32.23 -0.30
N ALA A 451 -12.41 -31.91 -1.10
CA ALA A 451 -12.52 -32.41 -2.47
C ALA A 451 -11.35 -31.97 -3.35
N LEU A 452 -10.91 -30.71 -3.25
CA LEU A 452 -9.75 -30.20 -4.00
C LEU A 452 -8.45 -30.91 -3.59
N VAL A 453 -8.25 -31.12 -2.28
CA VAL A 453 -7.05 -31.82 -1.78
C VAL A 453 -7.04 -33.29 -2.19
N LEU A 454 -8.18 -33.99 -2.09
CA LEU A 454 -8.27 -35.39 -2.48
C LEU A 454 -8.04 -35.62 -3.99
N ARG A 455 -8.36 -34.63 -4.83
CA ARG A 455 -8.06 -34.64 -6.27
C ARG A 455 -6.61 -34.25 -6.60
N GLY A 456 -5.82 -33.85 -5.61
CA GLY A 456 -4.46 -33.33 -5.82
C GLY A 456 -4.42 -31.93 -6.44
N GLU A 457 -5.54 -31.22 -6.50
CA GLU A 457 -5.62 -29.84 -7.00
C GLU A 457 -5.13 -28.81 -5.96
N CYS A 458 -5.03 -29.22 -4.69
CA CYS A 458 -4.54 -28.40 -3.58
C CYS A 458 -3.62 -29.22 -2.66
N PRO A 459 -2.54 -28.63 -2.12
CA PRO A 459 -1.68 -29.31 -1.15
C PRO A 459 -2.39 -29.53 0.19
N SER A 460 -2.04 -30.63 0.88
CA SER A 460 -2.60 -30.97 2.21
C SER A 460 -2.28 -29.93 3.30
N VAL A 461 -1.26 -29.09 3.08
CA VAL A 461 -0.93 -27.97 3.97
C VAL A 461 -2.08 -26.96 4.09
N ASP A 462 -2.94 -26.84 3.08
CA ASP A 462 -4.07 -25.90 3.10
C ASP A 462 -5.18 -26.34 4.06
N ILE A 463 -5.40 -27.65 4.20
CA ILE A 463 -6.28 -28.20 5.24
C ILE A 463 -5.74 -27.83 6.61
N SER A 464 -4.42 -28.00 6.79
CA SER A 464 -3.77 -27.66 8.05
C SER A 464 -3.87 -26.16 8.35
N ARG A 465 -3.71 -25.33 7.32
CA ARG A 465 -3.82 -23.87 7.42
C ARG A 465 -5.22 -23.44 7.87
N VAL A 466 -6.28 -23.94 7.23
CA VAL A 466 -7.67 -23.65 7.63
C VAL A 466 -7.97 -24.19 9.03
N ALA A 467 -7.58 -25.43 9.32
CA ALA A 467 -7.80 -26.04 10.62
C ALA A 467 -7.04 -25.35 11.76
N SER A 468 -5.87 -24.78 11.49
CA SER A 468 -5.10 -23.99 12.46
C SER A 468 -5.66 -22.57 12.62
N HIS A 469 -6.32 -22.03 11.60
CA HIS A 469 -6.90 -20.68 11.65
C HIS A 469 -8.27 -20.67 12.36
N ASP A 470 -9.09 -21.70 12.13
CA ASP A 470 -10.44 -21.81 12.68
C ASP A 470 -10.73 -23.21 13.24
N VAL A 471 -10.86 -23.28 14.57
CA VAL A 471 -11.15 -24.52 15.32
C VAL A 471 -12.46 -25.20 14.90
N GLU A 472 -13.49 -24.43 14.56
CA GLU A 472 -14.76 -25.03 14.15
C GLU A 472 -14.66 -25.64 12.74
N CYS A 473 -13.85 -25.03 11.87
CA CYS A 473 -13.52 -25.59 10.57
C CYS A 473 -12.72 -26.90 10.73
N ARG A 474 -11.80 -26.96 11.70
CA ARG A 474 -11.08 -28.20 12.04
C ARG A 474 -12.02 -29.33 12.44
N GLU A 475 -12.93 -29.08 13.38
CA GLU A 475 -13.92 -30.09 13.80
C GLU A 475 -14.78 -30.55 12.62
N THR A 476 -15.23 -29.60 11.79
CA THR A 476 -16.01 -29.90 10.60
C THR A 476 -15.22 -30.77 9.62
N LEU A 477 -13.92 -30.49 9.41
CA LEU A 477 -13.03 -31.29 8.56
C LEU A 477 -12.83 -32.70 9.12
N THR A 478 -12.62 -32.85 10.43
CA THR A 478 -12.51 -34.15 11.10
C THR A 478 -13.79 -34.97 10.92
N GLN A 479 -14.96 -34.39 11.21
CA GLN A 479 -16.25 -35.05 11.04
C GLN A 479 -16.53 -35.45 9.59
N LEU A 480 -16.14 -34.60 8.63
CA LEU A 480 -16.26 -34.94 7.21
C LEU A 480 -15.38 -36.15 6.88
N LEU A 481 -14.10 -36.12 7.26
CA LEU A 481 -13.16 -37.22 7.02
C LEU A 481 -13.60 -38.54 7.66
N GLU A 482 -14.22 -38.52 8.84
CA GLU A 482 -14.80 -39.72 9.48
C GLU A 482 -15.95 -40.32 8.67
N LYS A 483 -16.77 -39.46 8.04
CA LYS A 483 -17.92 -39.87 7.21
C LYS A 483 -17.53 -40.27 5.79
N PHE A 484 -16.31 -39.97 5.35
CA PHE A 484 -15.83 -40.39 4.03
C PHE A 484 -15.59 -41.90 4.01
N ALA A 485 -16.43 -42.62 3.28
CA ALA A 485 -16.19 -43.99 2.86
C ALA A 485 -15.72 -43.98 1.39
N THR A 486 -14.56 -44.54 1.11
CA THR A 486 -14.06 -44.75 -0.26
C THR A 486 -13.77 -46.23 -0.48
N THR A 487 -13.95 -46.68 -1.72
CA THR A 487 -13.57 -48.02 -2.19
C THR A 487 -12.19 -48.05 -2.82
N SER A 488 -11.51 -46.90 -2.97
CA SER A 488 -10.18 -46.79 -3.57
C SER A 488 -9.11 -46.77 -2.49
N ASP A 489 -8.17 -47.72 -2.52
CA ASP A 489 -7.07 -47.82 -1.56
C ASP A 489 -6.21 -46.55 -1.53
N VAL A 490 -5.96 -45.93 -2.69
CA VAL A 490 -5.16 -44.69 -2.79
C VAL A 490 -5.85 -43.52 -2.10
N GLU A 491 -7.16 -43.38 -2.27
CA GLU A 491 -7.93 -42.35 -1.57
C GLU A 491 -8.01 -42.64 -0.07
N ALA A 492 -8.08 -43.91 0.32
CA ALA A 492 -8.08 -44.32 1.73
C ALA A 492 -6.77 -43.92 2.42
N ASP A 493 -5.63 -44.13 1.76
CA ASP A 493 -4.31 -43.71 2.25
C ASP A 493 -4.19 -42.18 2.37
N HIS A 494 -4.71 -41.44 1.37
CA HIS A 494 -4.77 -39.98 1.44
C HIS A 494 -5.66 -39.50 2.60
N ILE A 495 -6.84 -40.09 2.78
CA ILE A 495 -7.74 -39.77 3.89
C ILE A 495 -7.08 -40.09 5.24
N ALA A 496 -6.40 -41.22 5.36
CA ALA A 496 -5.65 -41.59 6.56
C ALA A 496 -4.55 -40.56 6.87
N THR A 497 -3.80 -40.13 5.86
CA THR A 497 -2.78 -39.08 5.97
C THR A 497 -3.39 -37.75 6.43
N LEU A 498 -4.54 -37.35 5.87
CA LEU A 498 -5.23 -36.12 6.28
C LEU A 498 -5.76 -36.19 7.72
N ARG A 499 -6.27 -37.36 8.15
CA ARG A 499 -6.65 -37.59 9.55
C ARG A 499 -5.45 -37.49 10.47
N GLU A 500 -4.30 -38.05 10.08
CA GLU A 500 -3.05 -37.93 10.83
C GLU A 500 -2.58 -36.47 10.92
N ILE A 501 -2.61 -35.71 9.83
CA ILE A 501 -2.26 -34.28 9.82
C ILE A 501 -3.15 -33.48 10.78
N LEU A 502 -4.46 -33.71 10.77
CA LEU A 502 -5.38 -33.04 11.67
C LEU A 502 -5.24 -33.49 13.13
N SER A 503 -4.89 -34.75 13.36
CA SER A 503 -4.75 -35.31 14.72
C SER A 503 -3.40 -35.00 15.36
N SER A 504 -2.32 -34.97 14.58
CA SER A 504 -0.95 -34.71 15.02
C SER A 504 -0.72 -33.25 15.42
N ARG A 505 -1.50 -32.32 14.86
CA ARG A 505 -1.48 -30.93 15.32
C ARG A 505 -2.34 -30.77 16.57
N PRO A 506 -1.83 -30.21 17.68
CA PRO A 506 -2.69 -29.84 18.79
C PRO A 506 -3.80 -28.90 18.29
N ALA A 507 -5.04 -29.17 18.69
CA ALA A 507 -6.15 -28.28 18.38
C ALA A 507 -5.96 -26.96 19.11
N PRO A 508 -6.17 -25.79 18.50
CA PRO A 508 -6.39 -24.58 19.29
C PRO A 508 -7.59 -24.86 20.23
N PRO A 509 -7.48 -24.69 21.56
CA PRO A 509 -6.49 -23.88 22.29
C PRO A 509 -5.30 -24.65 22.90
N LEU A 510 -5.17 -25.97 22.69
CA LEU A 510 -4.08 -26.82 23.21
C LEU A 510 -2.68 -26.50 22.67
N LEU A 511 -2.53 -25.55 21.72
CA LEU A 511 -1.29 -24.79 21.59
C LEU A 511 -1.14 -23.93 22.85
N SER A 512 -0.77 -24.58 23.95
CA SER A 512 -0.48 -23.91 25.20
C SER A 512 0.57 -22.85 24.91
N LEU A 513 0.43 -21.67 25.53
CA LEU A 513 1.34 -20.55 25.32
C LEU A 513 2.82 -20.93 25.54
N PHE A 514 3.08 -22.04 26.25
CA PHE A 514 4.38 -22.68 26.39
C PHE A 514 5.08 -22.95 25.04
N GLU A 515 4.35 -23.32 23.99
CA GLU A 515 4.97 -23.67 22.70
C GLU A 515 5.26 -22.47 21.81
N THR A 516 4.41 -21.43 21.83
CA THR A 516 4.54 -20.30 20.90
C THR A 516 5.21 -19.07 21.51
N LYS A 517 5.25 -18.96 22.85
CA LYS A 517 5.73 -17.79 23.61
C LYS A 517 5.20 -16.43 23.09
N ASN A 518 4.10 -16.43 22.34
CA ASN A 518 3.63 -15.26 21.62
C ASN A 518 2.31 -14.76 22.20
N LEU A 519 2.40 -13.97 23.27
CA LEU A 519 1.28 -13.32 23.96
C LEU A 519 0.40 -12.48 23.02
N SER A 520 0.89 -12.03 21.86
CA SER A 520 0.08 -11.25 20.91
C SER A 520 -1.15 -12.01 20.40
N ARG A 521 -1.11 -13.35 20.43
CA ARG A 521 -2.24 -14.21 20.02
C ARG A 521 -3.32 -14.37 21.10
N TRP A 522 -3.02 -13.95 22.33
CA TRP A 522 -3.91 -14.08 23.49
C TRP A 522 -4.47 -12.75 23.97
N CYS A 523 -3.92 -11.63 23.50
CA CYS A 523 -4.56 -10.33 23.68
C CYS A 523 -5.61 -10.13 22.60
N THR A 524 -6.85 -9.90 22.99
CA THR A 524 -7.96 -9.61 22.07
C THR A 524 -8.02 -8.13 21.68
N GLY A 525 -7.21 -7.27 22.31
CA GLY A 525 -7.30 -5.82 22.16
C GLY A 525 -8.55 -5.19 22.76
N ILE A 526 -9.43 -5.99 23.38
CA ILE A 526 -10.67 -5.55 24.03
C ILE A 526 -10.40 -5.31 25.52
N TYR A 527 -10.85 -4.18 26.04
CA TYR A 527 -10.76 -3.85 27.46
C TYR A 527 -11.99 -3.10 27.95
N ARG A 528 -12.21 -3.12 29.26
CA ARG A 528 -13.23 -2.31 29.94
C ARG A 528 -12.59 -1.42 31.00
N GLY A 529 -12.96 -0.15 31.02
CA GLY A 529 -12.49 0.82 32.00
C GLY A 529 -13.53 1.09 33.09
N PRO A 530 -13.12 1.57 34.28
CA PRO A 530 -14.05 2.17 35.22
C PRO A 530 -14.69 3.41 34.58
N ASP A 531 -15.99 3.54 34.72
CA ASP A 531 -16.79 4.62 34.13
C ASP A 531 -16.53 5.94 34.88
N THR A 532 -15.37 6.59 34.64
CA THR A 532 -14.96 7.80 35.36
C THR A 532 -15.50 9.09 34.72
N CYS A 533 -16.08 9.03 33.52
CA CYS A 533 -16.48 10.21 32.76
C CYS A 533 -17.96 10.17 32.34
N SER A 534 -18.81 10.75 33.20
CA SER A 534 -20.17 11.30 32.92
C SER A 534 -21.34 10.34 32.62
N GLN A 535 -22.23 10.19 33.62
CA GLN A 535 -23.72 10.11 33.58
C GLN A 535 -24.49 9.26 32.53
N LEU A 536 -23.83 8.57 31.60
CA LEU A 536 -24.44 7.63 30.66
C LEU A 536 -23.95 6.22 31.03
N ARG A 537 -24.86 5.43 31.61
CA ARG A 537 -24.61 4.13 32.28
C ARG A 537 -24.20 2.98 31.33
N SER A 538 -23.34 3.21 30.33
CA SER A 538 -22.90 2.17 29.40
C SER A 538 -21.40 1.87 29.63
N VAL A 539 -21.07 0.59 29.86
CA VAL A 539 -19.67 0.14 29.92
C VAL A 539 -19.08 0.34 28.51
N MET A 540 -18.25 1.37 28.33
CA MET A 540 -17.53 1.55 27.08
C MET A 540 -16.47 0.47 26.93
N VAL A 541 -16.51 -0.18 25.77
CA VAL A 541 -15.53 -1.19 25.36
C VAL A 541 -14.78 -0.60 24.17
N TYR A 542 -13.47 -0.47 24.27
CA TYR A 542 -12.66 0.11 23.20
C TYR A 542 -11.84 -0.97 22.49
N LEU A 543 -11.65 -0.80 21.18
CA LEU A 543 -10.67 -1.55 20.40
C LEU A 543 -9.36 -0.76 20.35
N HIS A 544 -8.23 -1.42 20.54
CA HIS A 544 -6.94 -0.77 20.38
C HIS A 544 -6.65 -0.52 18.88
N ASP A 545 -6.86 0.72 18.41
CA ASP A 545 -6.38 1.10 17.08
C ASP A 545 -4.85 0.95 17.03
N GLY A 546 -4.38 0.23 16.02
CA GLY A 546 -2.96 0.09 15.73
C GLY A 546 -2.22 1.43 15.64
N TYR A 547 -1.01 1.40 16.19
CA TYR A 547 0.12 2.27 15.87
C TYR A 547 0.16 3.70 16.38
N ASN A 548 -0.96 4.32 16.73
CA ASN A 548 -0.87 5.49 17.60
C ASN A 548 -0.95 5.03 19.04
N GLY A 549 0.23 4.77 19.60
CA GLY A 549 0.49 4.91 21.04
C GLY A 549 0.25 6.35 21.51
N HIS A 550 -0.94 6.90 21.22
CA HIS A 550 -1.63 7.63 22.27
C HIS A 550 -1.87 6.60 23.35
N ARG A 551 -0.85 6.52 24.22
CA ARG A 551 -0.97 6.29 25.64
C ARG A 551 -2.45 6.27 25.99
N ILE A 552 -2.95 5.15 26.48
CA ILE A 552 -3.92 5.23 27.58
C ILE A 552 -3.33 6.30 28.49
N GLY A 553 -3.97 7.47 28.49
CA GLY A 553 -3.29 8.76 28.68
C GLY A 553 -2.22 8.64 29.74
N GLU A 554 -1.01 9.14 29.46
CA GLU A 554 0.12 9.20 30.40
C GLU A 554 -0.44 9.28 31.82
N PRO A 555 -0.35 8.20 32.63
CA PRO A 555 -1.32 7.88 33.67
C PRO A 555 -1.78 9.14 34.39
N GLY A 556 -2.95 9.63 33.97
CA GLY A 556 -3.52 10.88 34.42
C GLY A 556 -3.91 10.72 35.87
N SER A 557 -2.97 10.97 36.78
CA SER A 557 -3.07 10.69 38.22
C SER A 557 -3.15 9.19 38.57
N ARG A 558 -2.40 8.78 39.60
CA ARG A 558 -2.38 7.40 40.15
C ARG A 558 -3.72 6.93 40.78
N SER A 559 -4.84 7.58 40.47
CA SER A 559 -6.11 7.39 41.18
C SER A 559 -7.22 6.70 40.38
N GLU A 560 -7.05 6.51 39.07
CA GLU A 560 -8.06 5.79 38.27
C GLU A 560 -7.88 4.27 38.39
N PRO A 561 -8.97 3.49 38.59
CA PRO A 561 -8.90 2.04 38.61
C PRO A 561 -8.34 1.52 37.29
N ALA A 562 -7.41 0.56 37.35
CA ALA A 562 -6.82 0.01 36.14
C ALA A 562 -7.90 -0.69 35.29
N PRO A 563 -7.88 -0.53 33.95
CA PRO A 563 -8.81 -1.22 33.07
C PRO A 563 -8.62 -2.73 33.14
N GLU A 564 -9.71 -3.47 32.91
CA GLU A 564 -9.69 -4.93 32.80
C GLU A 564 -9.57 -5.34 31.34
N LEU A 565 -8.55 -6.15 31.03
CA LEU A 565 -8.26 -6.63 29.69
C LEU A 565 -8.95 -7.97 29.42
N LEU A 566 -9.51 -8.16 28.22
CA LEU A 566 -9.98 -9.47 27.79
C LEU A 566 -8.83 -10.28 27.17
N LEU A 567 -8.42 -11.34 27.86
CA LEU A 567 -7.38 -12.26 27.44
C LEU A 567 -7.99 -13.59 27.00
N GLY A 568 -7.59 -14.09 25.85
CA GLY A 568 -8.02 -15.37 25.31
C GLY A 568 -7.43 -15.57 23.92
N SER A 569 -7.22 -16.82 23.52
CA SER A 569 -6.75 -17.10 22.17
C SER A 569 -7.74 -16.55 21.14
N GLN A 570 -7.27 -15.73 20.20
CA GLN A 570 -8.13 -15.17 19.13
C GLN A 570 -8.82 -16.27 18.32
N SER A 571 -8.16 -17.43 18.17
CA SER A 571 -8.72 -18.60 17.51
C SER A 571 -9.89 -19.26 18.26
N SER A 572 -10.09 -18.91 19.53
CA SER A 572 -11.13 -19.46 20.42
C SER A 572 -12.31 -18.53 20.64
N LEU A 573 -12.28 -17.32 20.08
CA LEU A 573 -13.37 -16.35 20.16
C LEU A 573 -13.97 -16.08 18.79
N ARG A 574 -15.29 -15.88 18.71
CA ARG A 574 -15.99 -15.55 17.47
C ARG A 574 -17.00 -14.43 17.63
N TRP A 575 -17.07 -13.55 16.64
CA TRP A 575 -18.23 -12.69 16.43
C TRP A 575 -19.34 -13.51 15.77
N THR A 576 -20.36 -13.86 16.56
CA THR A 576 -21.50 -14.63 16.10
C THR A 576 -22.67 -13.68 15.80
N PRO A 577 -23.26 -13.71 14.59
CA PRO A 577 -24.46 -12.95 14.28
C PRO A 577 -25.57 -13.22 15.30
N VAL A 578 -26.32 -12.18 15.69
CA VAL A 578 -27.40 -12.35 16.68
C VAL A 578 -28.46 -13.35 16.23
N SER A 579 -28.76 -13.43 14.93
CA SER A 579 -29.65 -14.46 14.37
C SER A 579 -29.19 -15.88 14.67
N ASP A 580 -27.89 -16.11 14.58
CA ASP A 580 -27.27 -17.42 14.81
C ASP A 580 -27.13 -17.69 16.32
N PHE A 581 -26.86 -16.65 17.10
CA PHE A 581 -26.79 -16.73 18.56
C PHE A 581 -28.13 -17.12 19.20
N ILE A 582 -29.25 -16.57 18.70
CA ILE A 582 -30.60 -16.85 19.21
C ILE A 582 -31.06 -18.26 18.82
N THR A 583 -30.72 -18.73 17.62
CA THR A 583 -31.21 -20.03 17.09
C THR A 583 -30.47 -21.24 17.66
N GLN A 584 -29.33 -21.05 18.32
CA GLN A 584 -28.56 -22.14 18.88
C GLN A 584 -29.07 -22.49 20.29
N GLU A 585 -29.55 -23.72 20.46
CA GLU A 585 -30.15 -24.24 21.71
C GLU A 585 -29.27 -24.07 22.97
N ASN A 586 -27.95 -23.93 22.80
CA ASN A 586 -26.98 -23.80 23.89
C ASN A 586 -26.23 -22.46 23.89
N HIS A 587 -26.71 -21.43 23.18
CA HIS A 587 -26.15 -20.06 23.13
C HIS A 587 -24.62 -20.02 23.28
N ARG A 588 -23.85 -20.22 22.18
CA ARG A 588 -22.36 -20.24 22.16
C ARG A 588 -21.74 -19.33 23.22
N ASN A 589 -21.44 -19.89 24.39
CA ASN A 589 -20.84 -19.28 25.58
C ASN A 589 -20.49 -17.80 25.38
N PRO A 590 -21.45 -16.88 25.55
CA PRO A 590 -21.22 -15.48 25.25
C PRO A 590 -20.21 -14.91 26.24
N VAL A 591 -19.32 -14.05 25.77
CA VAL A 591 -18.39 -13.33 26.64
C VAL A 591 -19.20 -12.35 27.47
N ARG A 592 -19.26 -12.61 28.78
CA ARG A 592 -20.00 -11.84 29.76
C ARG A 592 -19.19 -10.64 30.23
N VAL A 593 -19.90 -9.54 30.47
CA VAL A 593 -19.41 -8.36 31.16
C VAL A 593 -20.09 -8.31 32.53
N THR A 594 -19.41 -7.81 33.57
CA THR A 594 -20.05 -7.60 34.87
C THR A 594 -21.17 -6.59 34.70
N GLY A 595 -22.38 -6.98 35.10
CA GLY A 595 -23.62 -6.29 34.72
C GLY A 595 -23.72 -4.83 35.18
N ASP A 596 -24.67 -4.14 34.57
CA ASP A 596 -25.09 -2.74 34.78
C ASP A 596 -25.63 -2.42 36.21
N GLY A 597 -25.40 -3.31 37.18
CA GLY A 597 -25.96 -3.23 38.53
C GLY A 597 -27.41 -3.71 38.65
N HIS A 598 -28.08 -4.11 37.56
CA HIS A 598 -29.47 -4.59 37.58
C HIS A 598 -29.60 -6.12 37.62
N GLY A 599 -28.49 -6.85 37.79
CA GLY A 599 -28.49 -8.31 37.88
C GLY A 599 -28.85 -9.02 36.57
N ARG A 600 -28.88 -8.30 35.44
CA ARG A 600 -29.05 -8.86 34.11
C ARG A 600 -27.71 -9.30 33.55
N ASP A 601 -27.72 -10.40 32.82
CA ASP A 601 -26.56 -10.81 32.03
C ASP A 601 -26.29 -9.76 30.96
N THR A 602 -25.03 -9.33 30.86
CA THR A 602 -24.56 -8.43 29.81
C THR A 602 -23.46 -9.11 29.00
N PHE A 603 -23.47 -8.92 27.70
CA PHE A 603 -22.54 -9.51 26.75
C PHE A 603 -21.73 -8.44 26.02
N ILE A 604 -20.63 -8.84 25.40
CA ILE A 604 -19.93 -7.99 24.43
C ILE A 604 -20.62 -8.12 23.07
N ALA A 605 -21.06 -6.99 22.53
CA ALA A 605 -21.61 -6.87 21.19
C ALA A 605 -20.67 -6.09 20.26
N GLY A 606 -20.83 -6.34 18.97
CA GLY A 606 -20.10 -5.67 17.90
C GLY A 606 -21.02 -5.33 16.73
N ILE A 607 -20.91 -4.12 16.21
CA ILE A 607 -21.55 -3.70 14.95
C ILE A 607 -20.45 -3.18 14.01
N PRO A 608 -20.31 -3.70 12.78
CA PRO A 608 -19.35 -3.15 11.82
C PRO A 608 -19.72 -1.69 11.50
N ILE A 609 -18.75 -0.78 11.68
CA ILE A 609 -18.86 0.63 11.31
C ILE A 609 -18.07 0.81 10.02
N HIS A 610 -18.70 0.50 8.89
CA HIS A 610 -18.12 0.60 7.54
C HIS A 610 -17.37 1.93 7.36
N SER A 611 -18.02 3.07 7.63
CA SER A 611 -17.42 4.42 7.51
C SER A 611 -16.09 4.66 8.25
N ARG A 612 -15.72 3.80 9.22
CA ARG A 612 -14.47 3.88 9.97
C ARG A 612 -13.51 2.73 9.69
N GLY A 613 -13.94 1.69 8.97
CA GLY A 613 -13.12 0.50 8.82
C GLY A 613 -12.98 -0.33 10.10
N GLU A 614 -13.91 -0.18 11.05
CA GLU A 614 -13.79 -0.68 12.43
C GLU A 614 -15.04 -1.47 12.86
N VAL A 615 -14.93 -2.24 13.94
CA VAL A 615 -16.10 -2.81 14.63
C VAL A 615 -16.37 -1.96 15.87
N GLY A 616 -17.56 -1.37 15.95
CA GLY A 616 -18.05 -0.70 17.14
C GLY A 616 -18.38 -1.73 18.21
N ILE A 617 -17.60 -1.75 19.28
CA ILE A 617 -17.76 -2.71 20.38
C ILE A 617 -18.44 -2.03 21.56
N PHE A 618 -19.43 -2.68 22.15
CA PHE A 618 -20.17 -2.17 23.30
C PHE A 618 -20.75 -3.30 24.14
N ALA A 619 -21.16 -3.00 25.38
CA ALA A 619 -21.89 -3.95 26.21
C ALA A 619 -23.39 -3.94 25.85
N ILE A 620 -24.00 -5.11 25.75
CA ILE A 620 -25.44 -5.27 25.48
C ILE A 620 -26.09 -6.14 26.55
N GLY A 621 -27.32 -5.82 26.94
CA GLY A 621 -28.12 -6.67 27.84
C GLY A 621 -28.55 -7.97 27.17
N SER A 622 -28.97 -8.95 27.99
CA SER A 622 -29.53 -10.23 27.50
C SER A 622 -30.86 -10.09 26.75
N ASP A 623 -31.50 -8.92 26.83
CA ASP A 623 -32.64 -8.51 25.99
C ASP A 623 -32.24 -8.11 24.57
N LEU A 624 -30.94 -8.01 24.28
CA LEU A 624 -30.34 -7.67 22.99
C LEU A 624 -30.83 -6.32 22.43
N VAL A 625 -31.22 -5.41 23.32
CA VAL A 625 -31.62 -4.05 22.95
C VAL A 625 -30.37 -3.22 22.70
N VAL A 626 -30.18 -2.80 21.44
CA VAL A 626 -29.06 -1.92 21.05
C VAL A 626 -29.22 -0.56 21.76
N PRO A 627 -28.21 -0.07 22.49
CA PRO A 627 -28.28 1.23 23.15
C PRO A 627 -28.57 2.37 22.15
N GLU A 628 -29.24 3.44 22.60
CA GLU A 628 -29.70 4.54 21.73
C GLU A 628 -28.54 5.21 20.96
N GLU A 629 -27.36 5.32 21.58
CA GLU A 629 -26.14 5.85 20.95
C GLU A 629 -25.68 5.02 19.72
N TRP A 630 -26.00 3.72 19.70
CA TRP A 630 -25.72 2.79 18.61
C TRP A 630 -26.93 2.57 17.69
N ALA A 631 -28.10 3.12 18.02
CA ALA A 631 -29.34 2.86 17.29
C ALA A 631 -29.28 3.34 15.83
N SER A 632 -28.49 4.37 15.54
CA SER A 632 -28.27 4.87 14.16
C SER A 632 -27.60 3.82 13.26
N LEU A 633 -26.89 2.85 13.83
CA LEU A 633 -26.18 1.77 13.15
C LEU A 633 -27.00 0.46 13.07
N GLN A 634 -28.25 0.43 13.52
CA GLN A 634 -29.10 -0.78 13.52
C GLN A 634 -29.38 -1.39 12.14
N LYS A 635 -29.04 -0.69 11.05
CA LYS A 635 -29.13 -1.26 9.69
C LYS A 635 -28.11 -2.37 9.47
N GLU A 636 -27.02 -2.34 10.22
CA GLU A 636 -25.95 -3.32 10.14
C GLU A 636 -26.25 -4.53 11.04
N GLU A 637 -25.69 -5.68 10.68
CA GLU A 637 -25.89 -6.92 11.42
C GLU A 637 -25.18 -6.86 12.78
N LEU A 638 -25.94 -7.02 13.86
CA LEU A 638 -25.44 -7.10 15.23
C LEU A 638 -24.78 -8.46 15.50
N HIS A 639 -23.60 -8.44 16.10
CA HIS A 639 -22.84 -9.63 16.46
C HIS A 639 -22.59 -9.68 17.98
N ILE A 640 -22.52 -10.89 18.54
CA ILE A 640 -22.14 -11.15 19.93
C ILE A 640 -20.79 -11.84 19.96
N LEU A 641 -19.90 -11.44 20.86
CA LEU A 641 -18.65 -12.14 21.06
C LEU A 641 -18.88 -13.41 21.87
N THR A 642 -18.47 -14.53 21.30
CA THR A 642 -18.78 -15.88 21.80
C THR A 642 -17.53 -16.75 21.86
N GLY A 643 -17.49 -17.70 22.79
CA GLY A 643 -16.43 -18.70 22.87
C GLY A 643 -16.71 -19.90 21.96
N CYS A 644 -15.68 -20.38 21.26
CA CYS A 644 -15.71 -21.68 20.61
C CYS A 644 -15.61 -22.80 21.66
N SER A 645 -16.36 -23.88 21.45
CA SER A 645 -16.12 -25.15 22.14
C SER A 645 -15.25 -26.05 21.28
N PHE A 646 -14.28 -26.72 21.87
CA PHE A 646 -13.52 -27.77 21.19
C PHE A 646 -13.59 -29.07 21.99
N ASN A 647 -14.05 -30.16 21.38
CA ASN A 647 -14.25 -31.45 22.07
C ASN A 647 -15.09 -31.34 23.36
N GLY A 648 -16.08 -30.44 23.37
CA GLY A 648 -16.92 -30.17 24.55
C GLY A 648 -16.24 -29.36 25.66
N GLN A 649 -14.98 -28.98 25.51
CA GLN A 649 -14.29 -28.05 26.41
C GLN A 649 -14.50 -26.61 25.94
N LEU A 650 -14.73 -25.72 26.89
CA LEU A 650 -14.84 -24.29 26.64
C LEU A 650 -13.46 -23.68 26.40
N ALA A 651 -13.43 -22.66 25.55
CA ALA A 651 -12.29 -21.78 25.42
C ALA A 651 -11.85 -21.22 26.79
N GLU A 652 -10.54 -21.04 26.97
CA GLU A 652 -10.01 -20.30 28.11
C GLU A 652 -9.96 -18.80 27.78
N VAL A 653 -10.90 -18.04 28.34
CA VAL A 653 -10.99 -16.59 28.15
C VAL A 653 -11.24 -15.95 29.50
N TYR A 654 -10.49 -14.88 29.80
CA TYR A 654 -10.44 -14.25 31.10
C TYR A 654 -10.47 -12.73 30.98
N TRP A 655 -11.16 -12.07 31.90
CA TRP A 655 -10.91 -10.68 32.23
C TRP A 655 -9.74 -10.60 33.20
N TYR A 656 -8.73 -9.80 32.87
CA TYR A 656 -7.57 -9.56 33.70
C TYR A 656 -7.59 -8.14 34.25
N ASN A 657 -7.73 -8.01 35.56
CA ASN A 657 -7.61 -6.74 36.26
C ASN A 657 -6.15 -6.47 36.64
N ARG A 658 -5.52 -5.49 35.97
CA ARG A 658 -4.11 -5.14 36.21
C ARG A 658 -3.87 -4.65 37.65
N GLY A 659 -4.77 -3.83 38.18
CA GLY A 659 -4.58 -3.21 39.51
C GLY A 659 -4.70 -4.22 40.66
N GLN A 660 -5.44 -5.30 40.46
CA GLN A 660 -5.70 -6.32 41.47
C GLN A 660 -4.98 -7.64 41.20
N HIS A 661 -4.30 -7.78 40.05
CA HIS A 661 -3.77 -9.04 39.54
C HIS A 661 -4.78 -10.19 39.55
N ARG A 662 -6.05 -9.87 39.28
CA ARG A 662 -7.17 -10.79 39.38
C ARG A 662 -7.59 -11.28 38.01
N PHE A 663 -7.87 -12.57 37.91
CA PHE A 663 -8.45 -13.19 36.73
C PHE A 663 -9.90 -13.57 37.01
N THR A 664 -10.76 -13.30 36.04
CA THR A 664 -12.17 -13.66 36.10
C THR A 664 -12.53 -14.36 34.82
N ASN A 665 -13.07 -15.57 34.88
CA ASN A 665 -13.49 -16.30 33.70
C ASN A 665 -14.53 -15.48 32.93
N ALA A 666 -14.29 -15.24 31.64
CA ALA A 666 -15.10 -14.33 30.84
C ALA A 666 -16.47 -14.91 30.47
N PHE A 667 -16.71 -16.20 30.67
CA PHE A 667 -17.99 -16.85 30.41
C PHE A 667 -18.83 -17.06 31.67
N THR A 668 -18.21 -17.35 32.82
CA THR A 668 -18.92 -17.59 34.09
C THR A 668 -18.92 -16.39 35.03
N LEU A 669 -18.02 -15.42 34.81
CA LEU A 669 -17.72 -14.31 35.72
C LEU A 669 -17.18 -14.74 37.10
N GLU A 670 -16.78 -15.99 37.25
CA GLU A 670 -16.15 -16.48 38.49
C GLU A 670 -14.68 -16.08 38.53
N GLU A 671 -14.24 -15.61 39.69
CA GLU A 671 -12.82 -15.37 39.95
C GLU A 671 -12.04 -16.68 39.92
N CYS A 672 -10.90 -16.69 39.25
CA CYS A 672 -10.07 -17.87 39.12
C CYS A 672 -8.60 -17.53 39.38
N GLU A 673 -7.81 -18.55 39.70
CA GLU A 673 -6.36 -18.40 39.78
C GLU A 673 -5.78 -17.97 38.42
N ALA A 674 -4.64 -17.30 38.46
CA ALA A 674 -3.90 -16.96 37.25
C ALA A 674 -3.59 -18.23 36.44
N PRO A 675 -3.98 -18.31 35.16
CA PRO A 675 -3.69 -19.44 34.29
C PRO A 675 -2.21 -19.78 34.28
N GLU A 676 -1.88 -21.07 34.24
CA GLU A 676 -0.48 -21.54 34.28
C GLU A 676 0.37 -20.92 33.17
N TRP A 677 -0.22 -20.71 31.99
CA TRP A 677 0.46 -20.10 30.85
C TRP A 677 0.83 -18.62 31.07
N ILE A 678 0.19 -17.91 31.99
CA ILE A 678 0.59 -16.54 32.35
C ILE A 678 1.85 -16.56 33.21
N LYS A 679 1.99 -17.60 34.05
CA LYS A 679 3.12 -17.76 34.96
C LYS A 679 4.41 -18.17 34.23
N SER A 680 4.31 -18.75 33.03
CA SER A 680 5.42 -19.37 32.31
C SER A 680 6.07 -18.52 31.21
N VAL A 681 5.55 -17.32 30.95
CA VAL A 681 6.01 -16.53 29.80
C VAL A 681 7.19 -15.64 30.19
N ASP A 682 8.39 -16.14 29.89
CA ASP A 682 9.62 -15.36 29.85
C ASP A 682 9.59 -14.42 28.62
N GLY A 683 9.06 -13.21 28.81
CA GLY A 683 9.07 -12.16 27.79
C GLY A 683 7.64 -11.75 27.37
N PRO A 684 7.19 -10.54 27.70
CA PRO A 684 5.87 -10.10 27.31
C PRO A 684 5.82 -9.83 25.79
N CYS A 685 4.64 -9.95 25.17
CA CYS A 685 4.41 -9.46 23.79
C CYS A 685 4.93 -8.02 23.67
N PHE A 686 5.74 -7.62 22.69
CA PHE A 686 6.35 -6.27 22.61
C PHE A 686 5.39 -5.09 22.90
N ARG A 687 4.09 -5.22 22.57
CA ARG A 687 3.05 -4.22 22.88
C ARG A 687 2.45 -4.36 24.27
N CYS A 688 2.34 -5.59 24.77
CA CYS A 688 2.03 -5.84 26.16
C CYS A 688 3.28 -5.68 27.04
N SER A 689 4.51 -5.61 26.51
CA SER A 689 5.77 -5.61 27.25
C SER A 689 6.15 -4.24 27.72
N GLU A 690 6.00 -3.21 26.89
CA GLU A 690 6.00 -1.83 27.41
C GLU A 690 4.91 -1.68 28.48
N TRP A 691 3.76 -2.33 28.28
CA TRP A 691 2.65 -2.38 29.24
C TRP A 691 2.92 -3.22 30.51
N TRP A 692 3.80 -4.22 30.45
CA TRP A 692 4.04 -5.23 31.50
C TRP A 692 5.32 -4.92 32.28
N GLU A 693 6.37 -4.46 31.59
CA GLU A 693 7.64 -3.99 32.15
C GLU A 693 7.46 -2.74 33.02
N GLU A 694 6.51 -1.85 32.69
CA GLU A 694 6.13 -0.73 33.58
C GLU A 694 5.41 -1.19 34.88
N THR A 695 5.01 -2.47 35.00
CA THR A 695 4.19 -2.96 36.14
C THR A 695 4.90 -3.95 37.05
N CYS A 696 5.87 -4.70 36.52
CA CYS A 696 6.61 -5.72 37.26
C CYS A 696 8.06 -5.31 37.58
N GLY A 697 8.47 -4.09 37.19
CA GLY A 697 9.78 -3.48 37.45
C GLY A 697 9.83 -2.66 38.74
#